data_AF-A0AAV2MS45-F1
#
_entry.id   AF-A0AAV2MS45-F1
#
_cell.length_a   1.000
_cell.length_b   1.000
_cell.length_c   1.000
_cell.angle_alpha   90.00
_cell.angle_beta   90.00
_cell.angle_gamma   90.00
#
_symmetry.space_group_name_H-M   'P 1'
#
loop_
_entity.id
_entity.type
_entity.pdbx_description
1 polymer ?
#
loop_
_entity_poly.entity_id
_entity_poly.type
_entity_poly.pdbx_seq_one_letter_code
_entity_poly.pdbx_strand_id
1 'polypeptide(L)'
;MHSEKSCSNALGLTLTVLSAGEMAAHLSYGRVNLNILREAARKELREFLDKCAGSKAIVWDEYLTGPFGLIAQYSLLKEHEVEKMFTLKRGRLPSADVKNIIFFVRPRIELMEIIADNIFNEDKLHSPRDFHILFVPRRSMLCEQRLKELGVLGSFINIDEYILDLIPYDGDLLSMEYESAFRECYLENDQTSLYHTAKGLMTLQALYGSIPQIYGKGECARNVANMMLRMKREFAGSQNQILPVFDTLLLLDRNVDLLTPLATQLTYEGLIDEVYGINNGYVKLPPEKFSQKKQGEASKDLPTEHKKLQLNSAEELYAEIRDKNFNAVGSALSKKAKIISAAFEERHNAKTVGEIKQFVSQLPHMQAARISLANHTSIAELIKDITTSEAFFDKLTVEQEFMTGVDTDKLNMYIEDRIAQKDPLIKILRLMCMQSVCNNGLKQKVLDFYKREILQTYGYEHILTLNNLEKAGLLKPQTSSRNNYPTIRKTLKLWLEDANEQNPNDISYVYSGYAPLSIRLTQVLTRPGWRSIEEVLKMLPGPHFEERQQLPAGLHKKRQQGENRTTLVFFLGGVTHRRRSQQRVVKSRVELNASERTAVYTLKILLSTGTRMGRGQTLRMRTLPLVCVLNALVNMSTAQHNNNEEPGLHGSWVELEMNGNTATRSLQNNLLMPPATDQINANNGLREMPESNESLIGGLEHVPSSSSIHNEDMEKILLDAQHESSPSNSSCQSPHRPPSPEQDEDGQIMFDAEMSNPADYQEEEDVEEKDENEDIQSKIEADWVADWSSRPENIPPKEFHFRHPRRSVSLSMRKTGVMKKGGVFSAEFLKVVIPSLLISHILALGIGVYIGKRIALAPTSIY
;
A
#
# COMPACT_ATOMS: atom_id res chain seq x y z
N MET A 1 -0.94 36.57 15.66
CA MET A 1 -1.52 37.53 14.68
C MET A 1 -1.04 37.31 13.25
N HIS A 2 0.11 36.66 12.99
CA HIS A 2 0.53 36.33 11.61
C HIS A 2 -0.13 35.07 11.01
N SER A 3 -0.67 34.17 11.84
CA SER A 3 -1.41 32.95 11.43
C SER A 3 -2.78 33.23 10.79
N GLU A 4 -3.40 34.38 11.11
CA GLU A 4 -4.71 34.77 10.58
C GLU A 4 -4.64 35.36 9.15
N LYS A 5 -3.46 35.80 8.72
CA LYS A 5 -3.26 36.39 7.38
C LYS A 5 -3.04 35.35 6.29
N SER A 6 -2.62 34.13 6.62
CA SER A 6 -2.32 33.14 5.58
C SER A 6 -3.60 32.51 4.99
N CYS A 7 -4.64 32.30 5.81
CA CYS A 7 -5.96 31.94 5.29
C CYS A 7 -6.50 33.00 4.33
N SER A 8 -6.31 34.29 4.63
CA SER A 8 -6.78 35.40 3.79
C SER A 8 -6.05 35.53 2.44
N ASN A 9 -4.79 35.09 2.29
CA ASN A 9 -4.05 35.26 1.03
C ASN A 9 -4.34 34.16 0.00
N ALA A 10 -4.84 32.99 0.41
CA ALA A 10 -5.34 31.96 -0.51
C ALA A 10 -6.62 32.37 -1.26
N LEU A 11 -7.21 33.52 -0.88
CA LEU A 11 -8.60 33.86 -1.16
C LEU A 11 -8.79 35.10 -2.05
N GLY A 12 -7.72 35.71 -2.56
CA GLY A 12 -7.81 36.87 -3.44
C GLY A 12 -7.27 36.60 -4.84
N LEU A 13 -8.13 36.07 -5.72
CA LEU A 13 -8.27 36.35 -7.17
C LEU A 13 -8.69 35.11 -7.96
N THR A 14 -10.01 35.02 -8.17
CA THR A 14 -10.61 34.66 -9.47
C THR A 14 -10.01 33.48 -10.25
N LEU A 15 -10.72 32.35 -10.16
CA LEU A 15 -11.05 31.37 -11.22
C LEU A 15 -10.97 31.94 -12.66
N THR A 16 -9.75 32.14 -13.17
CA THR A 16 -9.49 32.40 -14.58
C THR A 16 -8.10 31.89 -14.92
N VAL A 17 -8.13 30.64 -15.37
CA VAL A 17 -7.31 30.00 -16.41
C VAL A 17 -6.58 28.80 -15.81
N LEU A 18 -7.34 27.71 -15.63
CA LEU A 18 -6.75 26.40 -15.39
C LEU A 18 -6.14 25.95 -16.72
N SER A 19 -4.81 25.96 -16.79
CA SER A 19 -4.08 25.31 -17.87
C SER A 19 -4.53 23.84 -17.96
N ALA A 20 -4.98 23.45 -19.15
CA ALA A 20 -5.58 22.16 -19.46
C ALA A 20 -4.59 20.95 -19.35
N GLY A 21 -3.31 21.20 -19.03
CA GLY A 21 -2.22 20.22 -19.22
C GLY A 21 -2.01 19.21 -18.08
N GLU A 22 -2.52 19.43 -16.87
CA GLU A 22 -2.16 18.61 -15.69
C GLU A 22 -3.36 18.19 -14.80
N MET A 23 -4.59 18.22 -15.32
CA MET A 23 -5.74 17.76 -14.54
C MET A 23 -5.80 16.23 -14.48
N ALA A 24 -5.61 15.69 -13.28
CA ALA A 24 -5.91 14.28 -13.01
C ALA A 24 -7.42 14.03 -13.13
N ALA A 25 -7.82 13.43 -14.25
CA ALA A 25 -9.23 13.21 -14.59
C ALA A 25 -9.96 12.37 -13.52
N HIS A 26 -9.27 11.39 -12.94
CA HIS A 26 -9.84 10.51 -11.91
C HIS A 26 -10.27 11.25 -10.62
N LEU A 27 -9.72 12.43 -10.34
CA LEU A 27 -10.10 13.26 -9.18
C LEU A 27 -11.41 14.05 -9.39
N SER A 28 -12.00 13.99 -10.59
CA SER A 28 -13.27 14.64 -10.93
C SER A 28 -14.39 13.67 -11.32
N TYR A 29 -14.19 12.35 -11.18
CA TYR A 29 -15.16 11.31 -11.58
C TYR A 29 -16.47 11.30 -10.77
N GLY A 30 -16.58 12.06 -9.67
CA GLY A 30 -17.78 12.13 -8.83
C GLY A 30 -18.46 13.51 -8.82
N ARG A 31 -19.43 13.70 -7.91
CA ARG A 31 -20.07 15.01 -7.67
C ARG A 31 -19.14 16.09 -7.12
N VAL A 32 -17.95 15.70 -6.67
CA VAL A 32 -16.98 16.56 -6.01
C VAL A 32 -15.72 16.57 -6.87
N ASN A 33 -15.30 17.75 -7.33
CA ASN A 33 -14.06 17.91 -8.07
C ASN A 33 -12.89 18.16 -7.12
N LEU A 34 -12.14 17.13 -6.79
CA LEU A 34 -11.02 17.24 -5.86
C LEU A 34 -9.77 17.89 -6.45
N ASN A 35 -9.74 18.15 -7.76
CA ASN A 35 -8.66 18.93 -8.36
C ASN A 35 -8.60 20.34 -7.76
N ILE A 36 -9.72 20.93 -7.33
CA ILE A 36 -9.73 22.27 -6.70
C ILE A 36 -8.84 22.26 -5.44
N LEU A 37 -8.96 21.23 -4.60
CA LEU A 37 -8.13 21.09 -3.41
C LEU A 37 -6.67 20.82 -3.77
N ARG A 38 -6.40 19.94 -4.73
CA ARG A 38 -5.02 19.61 -5.15
C ARG A 38 -4.31 20.85 -5.73
N GLU A 39 -5.00 21.61 -6.57
CA GLU A 39 -4.45 22.81 -7.20
C GLU A 39 -4.24 23.96 -6.22
N ALA A 40 -5.12 24.14 -5.22
CA ALA A 40 -4.87 25.08 -4.14
C ALA A 40 -3.57 24.73 -3.39
N ALA A 41 -3.37 23.45 -3.06
CA ALA A 41 -2.15 23.00 -2.38
C ALA A 41 -0.91 23.20 -3.27
N ARG A 42 -0.99 22.88 -4.56
CA ARG A 42 0.10 23.10 -5.52
C ARG A 42 0.45 24.58 -5.64
N LYS A 43 -0.55 25.45 -5.70
CA LYS A 43 -0.35 26.89 -5.80
C LYS A 43 0.43 27.43 -4.59
N GLU A 44 0.02 27.07 -3.37
CA GLU A 44 0.76 27.48 -2.15
C GLU A 44 2.20 26.93 -2.14
N LEU A 45 2.40 25.71 -2.63
CA LEU A 45 3.74 25.14 -2.77
C LEU A 45 4.61 25.94 -3.75
N ARG A 46 4.07 26.31 -4.92
CA ARG A 46 4.77 27.13 -5.93
C ARG A 46 5.15 28.49 -5.33
N GLU A 47 4.20 29.16 -4.69
CA GLU A 47 4.42 30.47 -4.06
C GLU A 47 5.55 30.44 -3.02
N PHE A 48 5.63 29.37 -2.22
CA PHE A 48 6.73 29.19 -1.27
C PHE A 48 8.08 28.90 -1.97
N LEU A 49 8.09 28.07 -3.01
CA LEU A 49 9.32 27.79 -3.76
C LEU A 49 9.85 29.06 -4.45
N ASP A 50 8.97 29.88 -5.02
CA ASP A 50 9.32 31.14 -5.68
C ASP A 50 9.83 32.20 -4.68
N LYS A 51 9.39 32.13 -3.42
CA LYS A 51 9.95 32.95 -2.34
C LYS A 51 11.43 32.68 -2.08
N CYS A 52 11.95 31.47 -2.30
CA CYS A 52 13.37 31.16 -2.06
C CYS A 52 14.13 31.15 -3.41
N ALA A 53 14.39 32.35 -3.94
CA ALA A 53 14.94 32.57 -5.28
C ALA A 53 16.33 31.94 -5.53
N GLY A 54 16.50 31.36 -6.73
CA GLY A 54 17.72 30.68 -7.19
C GLY A 54 17.67 29.16 -7.01
N SER A 55 18.76 28.49 -7.37
CA SER A 55 18.89 27.02 -7.31
C SER A 55 18.65 26.46 -5.90
N LYS A 56 17.93 25.34 -5.82
CA LYS A 56 17.48 24.74 -4.56
C LYS A 56 17.80 23.25 -4.46
N ALA A 57 18.14 22.81 -3.26
CA ALA A 57 18.05 21.42 -2.86
C ALA A 57 17.00 21.25 -1.75
N ILE A 58 16.07 20.31 -1.92
CA ILE A 58 15.10 19.96 -0.87
C ILE A 58 15.66 18.82 -0.01
N VAL A 59 15.64 18.98 1.31
CA VAL A 59 15.93 17.94 2.30
C VAL A 59 14.62 17.48 2.93
N TRP A 60 14.24 16.23 2.69
CA TRP A 60 12.94 15.66 3.04
C TRP A 60 12.98 14.89 4.37
N ASP A 61 12.06 15.13 5.30
CA ASP A 61 11.65 14.09 6.24
C ASP A 61 11.04 12.96 5.39
N GLU A 62 11.63 11.78 5.51
CA GLU A 62 11.35 10.61 4.67
C GLU A 62 9.87 10.22 4.68
N TYR A 63 9.13 10.57 5.74
CA TYR A 63 7.72 10.27 5.81
C TYR A 63 6.89 11.06 4.80
N LEU A 64 7.31 12.29 4.49
CA LEU A 64 6.54 13.20 3.65
C LEU A 64 6.64 12.89 2.16
N THR A 65 7.68 12.19 1.70
CA THR A 65 7.91 11.96 0.25
C THR A 65 6.75 11.21 -0.42
N GLY A 66 6.20 10.20 0.25
CA GLY A 66 5.07 9.42 -0.25
C GLY A 66 3.81 10.26 -0.43
N PRO A 67 3.30 10.90 0.65
CA PRO A 67 2.13 11.77 0.59
C PRO A 67 2.30 12.96 -0.38
N PHE A 68 3.49 13.58 -0.43
CA PHE A 68 3.76 14.69 -1.36
C PHE A 68 3.71 14.26 -2.82
N GLY A 69 4.06 13.01 -3.15
CA GLY A 69 3.96 12.48 -4.50
C GLY A 69 2.54 12.51 -5.07
N LEU A 70 1.51 12.54 -4.23
CA LEU A 70 0.12 12.70 -4.67
C LEU A 70 -0.20 14.16 -5.05
N ILE A 71 0.53 15.11 -4.49
CA ILE A 71 0.35 16.54 -4.73
C ILE A 71 1.23 16.98 -5.91
N ALA A 72 2.54 16.81 -5.82
CA ALA A 72 3.50 17.26 -6.82
C ALA A 72 4.56 16.19 -7.12
N GLN A 73 4.83 15.99 -8.41
CA GLN A 73 5.93 15.16 -8.89
C GLN A 73 7.20 16.01 -9.05
N TYR A 74 8.35 15.35 -9.24
CA TYR A 74 9.62 16.03 -9.44
C TYR A 74 9.62 17.02 -10.62
N SER A 75 8.89 16.69 -11.68
CA SER A 75 8.65 17.59 -12.84
C SER A 75 8.24 19.00 -12.40
N LEU A 76 7.21 19.12 -11.55
CA LEU A 76 6.75 20.40 -11.01
C LEU A 76 7.83 21.07 -10.16
N LEU A 77 8.54 20.32 -9.32
CA LEU A 77 9.59 20.92 -8.47
C LEU A 77 10.74 21.46 -9.31
N LYS A 78 11.07 20.78 -10.42
CA LYS A 78 12.14 21.16 -11.33
C LYS A 78 11.85 22.48 -12.05
N GLU A 79 10.58 22.75 -12.36
CA GLU A 79 10.13 24.03 -12.94
C GLU A 79 10.43 25.22 -12.02
N HIS A 80 10.54 24.98 -10.71
CA HIS A 80 10.90 25.98 -9.70
C HIS A 80 12.34 25.83 -9.22
N GLU A 81 13.26 25.48 -10.13
CA GLU A 81 14.72 25.39 -9.90
C GLU A 81 15.13 24.46 -8.75
N VAL A 82 14.37 23.39 -8.51
CA VAL A 82 14.80 22.32 -7.62
C VAL A 82 15.68 21.32 -8.37
N GLU A 83 16.98 21.37 -8.12
CA GLU A 83 17.96 20.56 -8.83
C GLU A 83 18.24 19.23 -8.13
N LYS A 84 18.21 19.22 -6.80
CA LYS A 84 18.57 18.06 -5.97
C LYS A 84 17.53 17.82 -4.87
N MET A 85 17.36 16.56 -4.50
CA MET A 85 16.53 16.14 -3.38
C MET A 85 17.28 15.12 -2.53
N PHE A 86 17.28 15.33 -1.22
CA PHE A 86 17.93 14.46 -0.24
C PHE A 86 16.93 14.00 0.81
N THR A 87 17.23 12.86 1.44
CA THR A 87 16.53 12.43 2.65
C THR A 87 17.22 13.04 3.87
N LEU A 88 16.45 13.53 4.83
CA LEU A 88 16.96 14.03 6.10
C LEU A 88 17.66 12.90 6.86
N LYS A 89 18.97 13.09 7.08
CA LYS A 89 19.84 12.17 7.83
C LYS A 89 20.79 13.00 8.69
N ARG A 90 21.18 12.45 9.85
CA ARG A 90 22.24 13.02 10.69
C ARG A 90 23.56 13.09 9.92
N GLY A 91 24.36 14.09 10.24
CA GLY A 91 25.66 14.37 9.66
C GLY A 91 25.63 15.48 8.62
N ARG A 92 26.60 15.42 7.70
CA ARG A 92 26.76 16.40 6.62
C ARG A 92 25.76 16.15 5.50
N LEU A 93 25.20 17.23 4.94
CA LEU A 93 24.40 17.15 3.72
C LEU A 93 25.30 16.75 2.53
N PRO A 94 24.79 15.96 1.57
CA PRO A 94 25.52 15.70 0.33
C PRO A 94 25.91 17.00 -0.38
N SER A 95 27.09 17.03 -0.98
CA SER A 95 27.54 18.19 -1.75
C SER A 95 26.58 18.46 -2.92
N ALA A 96 26.10 19.70 -3.00
CA ALA A 96 25.30 20.20 -4.11
C ALA A 96 25.65 21.66 -4.35
N ASP A 97 25.94 22.02 -5.58
CA ASP A 97 26.19 23.40 -5.97
C ASP A 97 24.86 24.15 -6.13
N VAL A 98 24.22 24.45 -5.01
CA VAL A 98 22.94 25.17 -4.96
C VAL A 98 23.00 26.31 -3.96
N LYS A 99 22.26 27.38 -4.23
CA LYS A 99 22.17 28.54 -3.34
C LYS A 99 21.35 28.25 -2.08
N ASN A 100 20.22 27.55 -2.22
CA ASN A 100 19.24 27.35 -1.17
C ASN A 100 19.15 25.88 -0.72
N ILE A 101 19.10 25.65 0.60
CA ILE A 101 18.73 24.36 1.20
C ILE A 101 17.39 24.55 1.89
N ILE A 102 16.40 23.72 1.52
CA ILE A 102 15.06 23.80 2.07
C ILE A 102 14.68 22.50 2.78
N PHE A 103 14.42 22.57 4.09
CA PHE A 103 13.96 21.43 4.88
C PHE A 103 12.44 21.30 4.83
N PHE A 104 11.92 20.19 4.29
CA PHE A 104 10.50 19.86 4.33
C PHE A 104 10.26 18.84 5.44
N VAL A 105 9.69 19.28 6.57
CA VAL A 105 9.68 18.48 7.81
C VAL A 105 8.34 18.58 8.54
N ARG A 106 7.95 17.49 9.19
CA ARG A 106 6.86 17.52 10.18
C ARG A 106 7.31 18.26 11.45
N PRO A 107 6.39 18.86 12.22
CA PRO A 107 6.72 19.55 13.47
C PRO A 107 6.99 18.54 14.60
N ARG A 108 8.14 17.87 14.54
CA ARG A 108 8.62 16.91 15.56
C ARG A 108 9.96 17.36 16.12
N ILE A 109 10.08 17.29 17.45
CA ILE A 109 11.28 17.70 18.20
C ILE A 109 12.53 16.93 17.74
N GLU A 110 12.42 15.62 17.54
CA GLU A 110 13.53 14.75 17.10
C GLU A 110 14.11 15.14 15.72
N LEU A 111 13.30 15.73 14.82
CA LEU A 111 13.77 16.18 13.52
C LEU A 111 14.57 17.48 13.63
N MET A 112 14.24 18.33 14.62
CA MET A 112 14.94 19.61 14.83
C MET A 112 16.40 19.38 15.23
N GLU A 113 16.69 18.32 15.98
CA GLU A 113 18.06 17.92 16.33
C GLU A 113 18.88 17.52 15.10
N ILE A 114 18.26 16.78 14.17
CA ILE A 114 18.92 16.36 12.94
C ILE A 114 19.21 17.56 12.04
N ILE A 115 18.25 18.49 11.93
CA ILE A 115 18.43 19.72 11.15
C ILE A 115 19.55 20.59 11.73
N ALA A 116 19.62 20.75 13.06
CA ALA A 116 20.70 21.51 13.68
C ALA A 116 22.08 20.91 13.38
N ASP A 117 22.22 19.58 13.46
CA ASP A 117 23.45 18.87 13.10
C ASP A 117 23.83 19.06 11.62
N ASN A 118 22.83 19.10 10.72
CA ASN A 118 23.07 19.39 9.30
C ASN A 118 23.64 20.79 9.08
N ILE A 119 23.10 21.80 9.76
CA ILE A 119 23.53 23.19 9.61
C ILE A 119 24.93 23.38 10.17
N PHE A 120 25.22 22.87 11.37
CA PHE A 120 26.54 23.00 11.99
C PHE A 120 27.68 22.36 11.18
N ASN A 121 27.39 21.25 10.49
CA ASN A 121 28.40 20.59 9.67
C ASN A 121 28.65 21.28 8.33
N GLU A 122 27.73 22.13 7.83
CA GLU A 122 27.97 22.93 6.63
C GLU A 122 28.72 24.24 6.92
N ASP A 123 28.45 24.90 8.05
CA ASP A 123 29.13 26.16 8.43
C ASP A 123 30.67 26.02 8.49
N LYS A 124 31.18 24.80 8.70
CA LYS A 124 32.62 24.47 8.72
C LYS A 124 33.31 24.58 7.35
N LEU A 125 32.58 24.63 6.25
CA LEU A 125 33.12 24.61 4.88
C LEU A 125 33.19 25.98 4.21
N HIS A 126 32.71 27.06 4.86
CA HIS A 126 32.66 28.42 4.30
C HIS A 126 31.96 28.53 2.94
N SER A 127 31.02 27.62 2.63
CA SER A 127 30.13 27.74 1.48
C SER A 127 28.84 28.43 1.95
N PRO A 128 28.57 29.71 1.58
CA PRO A 128 27.38 30.40 2.05
C PRO A 128 26.15 29.85 1.32
N ARG A 129 25.44 28.94 1.99
CA ARG A 129 24.12 28.46 1.54
C ARG A 129 23.04 29.06 2.42
N ASP A 130 21.96 29.43 1.77
CA ASP A 130 20.79 30.00 2.42
C ASP A 130 19.90 28.86 2.95
N PHE A 131 19.59 28.86 4.25
CA PHE A 131 18.74 27.83 4.85
C PHE A 131 17.29 28.29 4.99
N HIS A 132 16.36 27.40 4.66
CA HIS A 132 14.92 27.61 4.82
C HIS A 132 14.26 26.37 5.42
N ILE A 133 13.15 26.55 6.14
CA ILE A 133 12.38 25.45 6.72
C ILE A 133 10.89 25.62 6.40
N LEU A 134 10.30 24.55 5.87
CA LEU A 134 8.88 24.43 5.57
C LEU A 134 8.29 23.35 6.48
N PHE A 135 7.50 23.79 7.46
CA PHE A 135 6.80 22.87 8.34
C PHE A 135 5.53 22.34 7.68
N VAL A 136 5.27 21.05 7.78
CA VAL A 136 4.07 20.41 7.23
C VAL A 136 3.30 19.64 8.31
N PRO A 137 2.00 19.92 8.56
CA PRO A 137 1.17 20.95 7.93
C PRO A 137 1.31 22.35 8.58
N ARG A 138 1.93 22.46 9.76
CA ARG A 138 2.02 23.73 10.50
C ARG A 138 3.30 23.87 11.30
N ARG A 139 3.68 25.10 11.62
CA ARG A 139 4.71 25.40 12.63
C ARG A 139 4.28 25.02 14.06
N SER A 140 5.27 24.60 14.86
CA SER A 140 5.11 24.30 16.28
C SER A 140 6.02 25.19 17.11
N MET A 141 5.44 25.86 18.11
CA MET A 141 6.19 26.67 19.09
C MET A 141 7.26 25.84 19.82
N LEU A 142 6.96 24.57 20.12
CA LEU A 142 7.93 23.63 20.71
C LEU A 142 9.12 23.37 19.79
N CYS A 143 8.88 23.18 18.48
CA CYS A 143 9.96 23.01 17.51
C CYS A 143 10.81 24.27 17.35
N GLU A 144 10.18 25.44 17.27
CA GLU A 144 10.90 26.71 17.15
C GLU A 144 11.75 26.98 18.40
N GLN A 145 11.21 26.70 19.59
CA GLN A 145 11.95 26.81 20.84
C GLN A 145 13.14 25.86 20.86
N ARG A 146 12.98 24.62 20.36
CA ARG A 146 14.08 23.66 20.27
C ARG A 146 15.17 24.13 19.32
N LEU A 147 14.83 24.65 18.13
CA LEU A 147 15.82 25.22 17.20
C LEU A 147 16.54 26.44 17.80
N LYS A 148 15.84 27.24 18.62
CA LYS A 148 16.44 28.36 19.36
C LYS A 148 17.43 27.89 20.42
N GLU A 149 17.09 26.87 21.20
CA GLU A 149 17.99 26.28 22.21
C GLU A 149 19.22 25.63 21.58
N LEU A 150 19.06 25.04 20.39
CA LEU A 150 20.16 24.52 19.59
C LEU A 150 20.94 25.61 18.84
N GLY A 151 20.57 26.89 18.95
CA GLY A 151 21.37 27.99 18.40
C GLY A 151 21.30 28.16 16.88
N VAL A 152 20.43 27.43 16.18
CA VAL A 152 20.33 27.44 14.70
C VAL A 152 19.12 28.20 14.16
N LEU A 153 18.21 28.66 15.02
CA LEU A 153 16.99 29.35 14.56
C LEU A 153 17.31 30.61 13.72
N GLY A 154 18.35 31.37 14.06
CA GLY A 154 18.76 32.58 13.33
C GLY A 154 19.39 32.31 11.96
N SER A 155 19.76 31.06 11.67
CA SER A 155 20.37 30.67 10.40
C SER A 155 19.35 30.55 9.26
N PHE A 156 18.06 30.46 9.60
CA PHE A 156 16.99 30.35 8.61
C PHE A 156 16.53 31.72 8.11
N ILE A 157 16.52 31.92 6.80
CA ILE A 157 15.95 33.12 6.16
C ILE A 157 14.43 33.05 6.22
N ASN A 158 13.86 31.93 5.76
CA ASN A 158 12.44 31.68 5.80
C ASN A 158 12.11 30.50 6.71
N ILE A 159 11.15 30.75 7.61
CA ILE A 159 10.48 29.73 8.42
C ILE A 159 8.99 29.84 8.10
N ASP A 160 8.46 28.96 7.27
CA ASP A 160 7.08 29.01 6.81
C ASP A 160 6.36 27.68 7.13
N GLU A 161 5.06 27.65 6.88
CA GLU A 161 4.22 26.47 7.04
C GLU A 161 3.50 26.19 5.73
N TYR A 162 3.26 24.92 5.44
CA TYR A 162 2.47 24.49 4.30
C TYR A 162 1.29 23.64 4.74
N ILE A 163 0.08 24.19 4.63
CA ILE A 163 -1.15 23.59 5.16
C ILE A 163 -1.61 22.43 4.25
N LEU A 164 -0.98 21.28 4.44
CA LEU A 164 -1.33 20.04 3.75
C LEU A 164 -1.97 19.07 4.73
N ASP A 165 -3.20 19.38 5.15
CA ASP A 165 -3.98 18.50 6.03
C ASP A 165 -4.65 17.38 5.22
N LEU A 166 -5.40 17.68 4.14
CA LEU A 166 -6.18 16.68 3.39
C LEU A 166 -5.60 16.45 2.00
N ILE A 167 -5.15 15.23 1.73
CA ILE A 167 -4.51 14.83 0.47
C ILE A 167 -5.50 14.00 -0.36
N PRO A 168 -5.80 14.41 -1.61
CA PRO A 168 -6.64 13.63 -2.51
C PRO A 168 -5.91 12.38 -3.02
N TYR A 169 -6.43 11.22 -2.64
CA TYR A 169 -5.97 9.91 -3.09
C TYR A 169 -6.71 9.46 -4.35
N ASP A 170 -8.00 9.79 -4.43
CA ASP A 170 -8.89 9.40 -5.52
C ASP A 170 -10.13 10.32 -5.54
N GLY A 171 -10.96 10.25 -6.58
CA GLY A 171 -12.13 11.12 -6.77
C GLY A 171 -13.18 11.09 -5.64
N ASP A 172 -13.12 10.10 -4.76
CA ASP A 172 -13.99 9.96 -3.59
C ASP A 172 -13.23 9.69 -2.28
N LEU A 173 -11.91 9.95 -2.27
CA LEU A 173 -11.05 9.63 -1.14
C LEU A 173 -9.98 10.72 -0.88
N LEU A 174 -9.99 11.19 0.36
CA LEU A 174 -8.98 12.06 0.96
C LEU A 174 -8.32 11.36 2.16
N SER A 175 -7.06 11.68 2.46
CA SER A 175 -6.43 11.26 3.71
C SER A 175 -5.48 12.33 4.25
N MET A 176 -5.32 12.35 5.57
CA MET A 176 -4.31 13.16 6.24
C MET A 176 -2.96 12.46 6.38
N GLU A 177 -2.86 11.16 6.06
CA GLU A 177 -1.61 10.41 6.22
C GLU A 177 -0.93 10.67 7.57
N TYR A 178 -1.68 10.46 8.66
CA TYR A 178 -1.24 10.72 10.03
C TYR A 178 -1.26 9.41 10.84
N GLU A 179 -0.23 8.56 10.65
CA GLU A 179 -0.16 7.20 11.22
C GLU A 179 -0.31 7.13 12.75
N SER A 180 0.25 8.08 13.50
CA SER A 180 0.19 8.03 14.96
C SER A 180 -1.15 8.50 15.55
N ALA A 181 -2.10 8.96 14.75
CA ALA A 181 -3.37 9.54 15.23
C ALA A 181 -4.14 8.62 16.18
N PHE A 182 -4.23 7.31 15.90
CA PHE A 182 -4.89 6.37 16.81
C PHE A 182 -4.16 6.28 18.15
N ARG A 183 -2.82 6.16 18.12
CA ARG A 183 -2.01 6.06 19.32
C ARG A 183 -2.10 7.34 20.16
N GLU A 184 -1.94 8.49 19.52
CA GLU A 184 -1.99 9.78 20.19
C GLU A 184 -3.35 9.98 20.87
N CYS A 185 -4.45 9.80 20.14
CA CYS A 185 -5.78 10.05 20.69
C CYS A 185 -6.20 9.05 21.76
N TYR A 186 -5.92 7.75 21.58
CA TYR A 186 -6.51 6.70 22.41
C TYR A 186 -5.54 6.08 23.43
N LEU A 187 -4.22 6.30 23.32
CA LEU A 187 -3.23 5.82 24.28
C LEU A 187 -2.53 6.96 25.02
N GLU A 188 -2.23 8.07 24.34
CA GLU A 188 -1.43 9.17 24.87
C GLU A 188 -2.28 10.38 25.28
N ASN A 189 -3.58 10.39 24.93
CA ASN A 189 -4.51 11.52 25.08
C ASN A 189 -4.05 12.81 24.38
N ASP A 190 -3.22 12.68 23.34
CA ASP A 190 -2.82 13.80 22.48
C ASP A 190 -3.85 13.99 21.38
N GLN A 191 -4.40 15.21 21.31
CA GLN A 191 -5.47 15.58 20.38
C GLN A 191 -4.96 16.44 19.20
N THR A 192 -3.65 16.51 18.97
CA THR A 192 -3.04 17.29 17.87
C THR A 192 -3.68 16.93 16.51
N SER A 193 -3.86 15.64 16.22
CA SER A 193 -4.47 15.17 14.97
C SER A 193 -5.93 15.62 14.80
N LEU A 194 -6.68 15.78 15.90
CA LEU A 194 -8.07 16.27 15.86
C LEU A 194 -8.13 17.76 15.51
N TYR A 195 -7.15 18.55 15.97
CA TYR A 195 -7.03 19.95 15.59
C TYR A 195 -6.79 20.10 14.09
N HIS A 196 -5.86 19.31 13.55
CA HIS A 196 -5.59 19.27 12.11
C HIS A 196 -6.79 18.79 11.31
N THR A 197 -7.54 17.82 11.84
CA THR A 197 -8.81 17.40 11.24
C THR A 197 -9.78 18.56 11.08
N ALA A 198 -10.00 19.32 12.16
CA ALA A 198 -10.87 20.49 12.14
C ALA A 198 -10.36 21.55 11.16
N LYS A 199 -9.04 21.79 11.07
CA LYS A 199 -8.44 22.69 10.07
C LYS A 199 -8.66 22.21 8.64
N GLY A 200 -8.41 20.93 8.34
CA GLY A 200 -8.68 20.35 7.03
C GLY A 200 -10.15 20.47 6.61
N LEU A 201 -11.08 20.25 7.56
CA LEU A 201 -12.51 20.46 7.32
C LEU A 201 -12.87 21.94 7.09
N MET A 202 -12.20 22.89 7.76
CA MET A 202 -12.35 24.32 7.48
C MET A 202 -11.87 24.68 6.07
N THR A 203 -10.74 24.11 5.62
CA THR A 203 -10.24 24.26 4.25
C THR A 203 -11.25 23.74 3.23
N LEU A 204 -11.85 22.58 3.49
CA LEU A 204 -12.94 22.07 2.64
C LEU A 204 -14.13 23.02 2.62
N GLN A 205 -14.57 23.58 3.75
CA GLN A 205 -15.69 24.53 3.75
C GLN A 205 -15.36 25.83 2.99
N ALA A 206 -14.10 26.26 3.00
CA ALA A 206 -13.63 27.42 2.24
C ALA A 206 -13.64 27.20 0.72
N LEU A 207 -13.35 25.97 0.26
CA LEU A 207 -13.31 25.61 -1.17
C LEU A 207 -14.65 25.10 -1.71
N TYR A 208 -15.45 24.44 -0.87
CA TYR A 208 -16.66 23.70 -1.29
C TYR A 208 -17.94 24.17 -0.57
N GLY A 209 -17.90 25.27 0.19
CA GLY A 209 -19.04 25.83 0.92
C GLY A 209 -19.30 25.19 2.29
N SER A 210 -19.97 25.91 3.18
CA SER A 210 -20.29 25.43 4.55
C SER A 210 -21.11 24.14 4.56
N ILE A 211 -20.77 23.21 5.45
CA ILE A 211 -21.49 21.94 5.58
C ILE A 211 -22.68 22.11 6.53
N PRO A 212 -23.94 21.95 6.08
CA PRO A 212 -25.11 22.35 6.86
C PRO A 212 -25.42 21.45 8.06
N GLN A 213 -25.22 20.14 7.92
CA GLN A 213 -25.55 19.13 8.93
C GLN A 213 -24.29 18.39 9.34
N ILE A 214 -24.06 18.27 10.65
CA ILE A 214 -22.94 17.50 11.20
C ILE A 214 -23.51 16.46 12.15
N TYR A 215 -23.24 15.20 11.86
CA TYR A 215 -23.50 14.08 12.75
C TYR A 215 -22.18 13.54 13.28
N GLY A 216 -22.20 12.97 14.47
CA GLY A 216 -21.03 12.27 14.95
C GLY A 216 -21.33 11.18 15.95
N LYS A 217 -20.41 10.20 16.00
CA LYS A 217 -20.40 9.14 17.01
C LYS A 217 -18.97 8.94 17.51
N GLY A 218 -18.74 9.25 18.79
CA GLY A 218 -17.44 9.14 19.45
C GLY A 218 -16.97 10.43 20.15
N GLU A 219 -15.97 10.29 21.02
CA GLU A 219 -15.38 11.40 21.79
C GLU A 219 -14.50 12.30 20.89
N CYS A 220 -13.67 11.69 20.03
CA CYS A 220 -12.85 12.44 19.09
C CYS A 220 -13.76 13.21 18.12
N ALA A 221 -14.84 12.58 17.67
CA ALA A 221 -15.85 13.17 16.82
C ALA A 221 -16.49 14.42 17.45
N ARG A 222 -16.82 14.36 18.74
CA ARG A 222 -17.38 15.51 19.46
C ARG A 222 -16.36 16.66 19.55
N ASN A 223 -15.09 16.35 19.80
CA ASN A 223 -14.03 17.35 19.90
C ASN A 223 -13.79 18.04 18.56
N VAL A 224 -13.74 17.28 17.47
CA VAL A 224 -13.62 17.84 16.11
C VAL A 224 -14.79 18.77 15.81
N ALA A 225 -16.03 18.33 16.05
CA ALA A 225 -17.21 19.18 15.86
C ALA A 225 -17.14 20.47 16.69
N ASN A 226 -16.73 20.41 17.96
CA ASN A 226 -16.55 21.60 18.80
C ASN A 226 -15.50 22.56 18.23
N MET A 227 -14.35 22.05 17.81
CA MET A 227 -13.28 22.85 17.23
C MET A 227 -13.71 23.50 15.92
N MET A 228 -14.39 22.76 15.04
CA MET A 228 -14.96 23.29 13.79
C MET A 228 -15.91 24.46 14.04
N LEU A 229 -16.90 24.28 14.94
CA LEU A 229 -17.86 25.34 15.26
C LEU A 229 -17.19 26.54 15.91
N ARG A 230 -16.19 26.32 16.76
CA ARG A 230 -15.39 27.40 17.37
C ARG A 230 -14.57 28.16 16.33
N MET A 231 -13.84 27.46 15.46
CA MET A 231 -13.04 28.06 14.40
C MET A 231 -13.90 28.88 13.45
N LYS A 232 -15.12 28.41 13.14
CA LYS A 232 -16.06 29.15 12.31
C LYS A 232 -16.57 30.44 12.99
N ARG A 233 -16.81 30.42 14.30
CA ARG A 233 -17.20 31.61 15.07
C ARG A 233 -16.08 32.65 15.18
N GLU A 234 -14.84 32.19 15.29
CA GLU A 234 -13.65 33.03 15.41
C GLU A 234 -13.14 33.52 14.04
N PHE A 235 -13.69 33.00 12.94
CA PHE A 235 -13.29 33.39 11.59
C PHE A 235 -13.74 34.82 11.28
N ALA A 236 -12.80 35.76 11.30
CA ALA A 236 -13.03 37.18 11.02
C ALA A 236 -13.01 37.53 9.52
N GLY A 237 -12.68 36.57 8.65
CA GLY A 237 -12.62 36.78 7.20
C GLY A 237 -14.01 36.83 6.55
N SER A 238 -14.06 37.34 5.33
CA SER A 238 -15.26 37.33 4.50
C SER A 238 -15.67 35.88 4.18
N GLN A 239 -16.94 35.54 4.44
CA GLN A 239 -17.49 34.23 4.10
C GLN A 239 -17.73 34.19 2.59
N ASN A 240 -17.00 33.33 1.88
CA ASN A 240 -17.27 33.08 0.47
C ASN A 240 -18.70 32.54 0.30
N GLN A 241 -19.44 33.11 -0.64
CA GLN A 241 -20.80 32.67 -0.95
C GLN A 241 -20.81 31.47 -1.91
N ILE A 242 -20.17 30.38 -1.50
CA ILE A 242 -20.11 29.13 -2.26
C ILE A 242 -21.30 28.26 -1.85
N LEU A 243 -22.05 27.78 -2.84
CA LEU A 243 -23.11 26.80 -2.62
C LEU A 243 -22.52 25.51 -2.04
N PRO A 244 -23.08 24.98 -0.92
CA PRO A 244 -22.56 23.77 -0.29
C PRO A 244 -22.53 22.57 -1.23
N VAL A 245 -21.35 22.00 -1.48
CA VAL A 245 -21.21 20.73 -2.22
C VAL A 245 -21.60 19.53 -1.34
N PHE A 246 -21.20 19.55 -0.07
CA PHE A 246 -21.57 18.55 0.93
C PHE A 246 -22.82 18.97 1.69
N ASP A 247 -23.78 18.07 1.79
CA ASP A 247 -25.04 18.29 2.52
C ASP A 247 -24.92 17.90 4.00
N THR A 248 -24.09 16.90 4.27
CA THR A 248 -23.94 16.29 5.59
C THR A 248 -22.48 15.92 5.82
N LEU A 249 -21.97 16.13 7.03
CA LEU A 249 -20.72 15.57 7.53
C LEU A 249 -21.04 14.51 8.60
N LEU A 250 -20.47 13.32 8.51
CA LEU A 250 -20.51 12.28 9.54
C LEU A 250 -19.11 12.03 10.09
N LEU A 251 -18.89 12.35 11.36
CA LEU A 251 -17.65 12.07 12.09
C LEU A 251 -17.78 10.76 12.87
N LEU A 252 -16.85 9.82 12.68
CA LEU A 252 -16.92 8.51 13.28
C LEU A 252 -15.59 8.09 13.91
N ASP A 253 -15.59 7.88 15.22
CA ASP A 253 -14.43 7.37 15.93
C ASP A 253 -14.13 5.93 15.56
N ARG A 254 -12.84 5.60 15.48
CA ARG A 254 -12.35 4.26 15.20
C ARG A 254 -12.69 3.29 16.33
N ASN A 255 -12.64 3.74 17.58
CA ASN A 255 -12.93 2.89 18.74
C ASN A 255 -14.40 2.48 18.84
N VAL A 256 -15.31 3.13 18.10
CA VAL A 256 -16.72 2.73 17.99
C VAL A 256 -16.87 1.35 17.34
N ASP A 257 -15.92 0.98 16.49
CA ASP A 257 -15.88 -0.29 15.78
C ASP A 257 -14.43 -0.80 15.78
N LEU A 258 -14.00 -1.50 16.82
CA LEU A 258 -12.65 -2.07 16.84
C LEU A 258 -12.54 -3.38 16.06
N LEU A 259 -13.67 -4.00 15.72
CA LEU A 259 -13.73 -5.33 15.12
C LEU A 259 -13.32 -5.33 13.64
N THR A 260 -13.88 -4.42 12.84
CA THR A 260 -13.65 -4.43 11.38
C THR A 260 -12.16 -4.38 11.02
N PRO A 261 -11.31 -3.53 11.64
CA PRO A 261 -9.88 -3.53 11.35
C PRO A 261 -9.18 -4.84 11.65
N LEU A 262 -9.74 -5.75 12.44
CA LEU A 262 -9.07 -7.01 12.83
C LEU A 262 -9.29 -8.12 11.79
N ALA A 263 -10.47 -8.13 11.15
CA ALA A 263 -10.89 -9.12 10.16
C ALA A 263 -10.10 -9.01 8.85
N THR A 264 -9.59 -10.15 8.36
CA THR A 264 -8.94 -10.29 7.05
C THR A 264 -9.91 -9.83 5.96
N GLN A 265 -9.46 -8.93 5.09
CA GLN A 265 -10.28 -8.48 3.97
C GLN A 265 -10.36 -9.49 2.85
N LEU A 266 -11.48 -9.46 2.13
CA LEU A 266 -11.74 -10.38 1.03
C LEU A 266 -12.14 -9.66 -0.27
N THR A 267 -11.87 -8.35 -0.35
CA THR A 267 -11.96 -7.62 -1.64
C THR A 267 -10.62 -7.65 -2.35
N TYR A 268 -10.60 -7.41 -3.67
CA TYR A 268 -9.37 -7.39 -4.46
C TYR A 268 -8.32 -6.40 -3.91
N GLU A 269 -8.65 -5.10 -3.82
CA GLU A 269 -7.74 -4.10 -3.23
C GLU A 269 -7.39 -4.44 -1.78
N GLY A 270 -8.36 -5.00 -1.05
CA GLY A 270 -8.16 -5.41 0.33
C GLY A 270 -7.14 -6.52 0.53
N LEU A 271 -7.14 -7.53 -0.33
CA LEU A 271 -6.16 -8.61 -0.30
C LEU A 271 -4.78 -8.16 -0.78
N ILE A 272 -4.70 -7.28 -1.80
CA ILE A 272 -3.42 -6.65 -2.18
C ILE A 272 -2.80 -5.94 -0.97
N ASP A 273 -3.61 -5.17 -0.23
CA ASP A 273 -3.16 -4.46 0.96
C ASP A 273 -2.76 -5.39 2.13
N GLU A 274 -3.54 -6.44 2.42
CA GLU A 274 -3.22 -7.40 3.48
C GLU A 274 -1.89 -8.12 3.20
N VAL A 275 -1.61 -8.45 1.94
CA VAL A 275 -0.46 -9.26 1.54
C VAL A 275 0.78 -8.40 1.28
N TYR A 276 0.64 -7.35 0.47
CA TYR A 276 1.77 -6.56 -0.04
C TYR A 276 1.88 -5.16 0.57
N GLY A 277 0.78 -4.62 1.08
CA GLY A 277 0.70 -3.23 1.53
C GLY A 277 0.61 -2.26 0.36
N ILE A 278 -0.41 -1.42 0.36
CA ILE A 278 -0.51 -0.28 -0.57
C ILE A 278 0.01 0.95 0.18
N ASN A 279 0.86 1.76 -0.44
CA ASN A 279 1.43 2.97 0.15
C ASN A 279 1.26 4.12 -0.84
N ASN A 280 0.52 5.18 -0.46
CA ASN A 280 0.41 6.39 -1.27
C ASN A 280 -0.10 6.16 -2.71
N GLY A 281 -0.98 5.16 -2.87
CA GLY A 281 -1.49 4.73 -4.18
C GLY A 281 -0.53 3.84 -4.97
N TYR A 282 0.51 3.28 -4.35
CA TYR A 282 1.46 2.36 -4.99
C TYR A 282 1.59 1.03 -4.25
N VAL A 283 1.87 -0.04 -4.98
CA VAL A 283 2.24 -1.36 -4.43
C VAL A 283 3.58 -1.82 -4.96
N LYS A 284 4.33 -2.59 -4.17
CA LYS A 284 5.59 -3.23 -4.58
C LYS A 284 5.39 -4.75 -4.61
N LEU A 285 5.58 -5.36 -5.76
CA LEU A 285 5.27 -6.76 -6.02
C LEU A 285 6.53 -7.57 -6.38
N PRO A 286 6.55 -8.88 -6.11
CA PRO A 286 7.58 -9.80 -6.63
C PRO A 286 7.63 -9.73 -8.17
N PRO A 287 8.81 -9.57 -8.79
CA PRO A 287 8.94 -9.32 -10.23
C PRO A 287 8.69 -10.53 -11.14
N GLU A 288 8.71 -11.75 -10.60
CA GLU A 288 8.79 -13.01 -11.34
C GLU A 288 7.63 -13.22 -12.33
N LYS A 289 6.44 -12.70 -12.01
CA LYS A 289 5.24 -12.77 -12.84
C LYS A 289 4.97 -11.51 -13.70
N PHE A 290 5.86 -10.52 -13.67
CA PHE A 290 5.71 -9.26 -14.41
C PHE A 290 6.80 -9.05 -15.47
N SER A 291 7.89 -9.80 -15.39
CA SER A 291 8.97 -9.73 -16.39
C SER A 291 8.80 -10.81 -17.43
N GLN A 292 8.80 -10.42 -18.71
CA GLN A 292 9.00 -11.35 -19.82
C GLN A 292 10.41 -11.95 -19.67
N LYS A 293 10.51 -13.26 -19.41
CA LYS A 293 11.79 -13.95 -19.56
C LYS A 293 12.15 -13.89 -21.04
N LYS A 294 13.03 -12.98 -21.44
CA LYS A 294 13.71 -13.08 -22.73
C LYS A 294 14.46 -14.42 -22.72
N GLN A 295 13.99 -15.38 -23.50
CA GLN A 295 14.64 -16.68 -23.66
C GLN A 295 16.03 -16.44 -24.28
N GLY A 296 17.09 -16.58 -23.49
CA GLY A 296 18.46 -16.64 -24.01
C GLY A 296 19.56 -15.90 -23.24
N GLU A 297 19.24 -15.13 -22.19
CA GLU A 297 20.27 -14.54 -21.31
C GLU A 297 20.36 -15.27 -19.96
N ALA A 298 21.47 -15.99 -19.77
CA ALA A 298 21.89 -16.52 -18.48
C ALA A 298 21.83 -15.42 -17.41
N SER A 299 20.88 -15.56 -16.47
CA SER A 299 20.63 -14.62 -15.38
C SER A 299 21.89 -14.39 -14.53
N LYS A 300 22.58 -13.28 -14.78
CA LYS A 300 23.47 -12.66 -13.79
C LYS A 300 22.62 -12.30 -12.58
N ASP A 301 22.97 -12.88 -11.43
CA ASP A 301 22.52 -12.67 -10.03
C ASP A 301 22.38 -11.20 -9.54
N LEU A 302 21.90 -10.27 -10.36
CA LEU A 302 21.49 -8.95 -9.88
C LEU A 302 20.10 -9.09 -9.24
N PRO A 303 19.88 -8.55 -8.02
CA PRO A 303 18.56 -8.57 -7.42
C PRO A 303 17.57 -7.85 -8.34
N THR A 304 16.60 -8.59 -8.90
CA THR A 304 15.56 -8.00 -9.73
C THR A 304 14.71 -7.08 -8.85
N GLU A 305 14.66 -5.79 -9.18
CA GLU A 305 13.87 -4.82 -8.42
C GLU A 305 12.39 -5.20 -8.41
N HIS A 306 11.73 -4.99 -7.26
CA HIS A 306 10.30 -5.21 -7.13
C HIS A 306 9.50 -4.35 -8.12
N LYS A 307 8.54 -4.96 -8.81
CA LYS A 307 7.63 -4.21 -9.70
C LYS A 307 6.82 -3.23 -8.87
N LYS A 308 6.96 -1.94 -9.16
CA LYS A 308 6.13 -0.88 -8.56
C LYS A 308 4.96 -0.56 -9.48
N LEU A 309 3.74 -0.63 -8.96
CA LEU A 309 2.52 -0.30 -9.70
C LEU A 309 1.70 0.77 -8.97
N GLN A 310 1.14 1.71 -9.73
CA GLN A 310 0.18 2.70 -9.22
C GLN A 310 -1.24 2.11 -9.26
N LEU A 311 -2.00 2.24 -8.18
CA LEU A 311 -3.35 1.70 -8.04
C LEU A 311 -4.34 2.83 -7.69
N ASN A 312 -5.10 3.32 -8.66
CA ASN A 312 -6.17 4.32 -8.48
C ASN A 312 -7.22 4.19 -9.61
N SER A 313 -8.31 4.96 -9.55
CA SER A 313 -9.38 4.86 -10.55
C SER A 313 -9.05 5.44 -11.94
N ALA A 314 -7.83 5.95 -12.18
CA ALA A 314 -7.40 6.36 -13.53
C ALA A 314 -7.30 5.15 -14.46
N GLU A 315 -7.04 3.97 -13.89
CA GLU A 315 -7.05 2.69 -14.59
C GLU A 315 -8.45 2.07 -14.56
N GLU A 316 -9.08 1.96 -15.73
CA GLU A 316 -10.47 1.53 -15.86
C GLU A 316 -10.72 0.12 -15.30
N LEU A 317 -9.85 -0.83 -15.65
CA LEU A 317 -9.94 -2.20 -15.15
C LEU A 317 -9.88 -2.24 -13.62
N TYR A 318 -8.87 -1.58 -13.04
CA TYR A 318 -8.72 -1.53 -11.59
C TYR A 318 -9.93 -0.88 -10.92
N ALA A 319 -10.51 0.18 -11.51
CA ALA A 319 -11.71 0.81 -10.99
C ALA A 319 -12.91 -0.16 -10.91
N GLU A 320 -13.01 -1.10 -11.86
CA GLU A 320 -14.05 -2.13 -11.91
C GLU A 320 -13.84 -3.25 -10.87
N ILE A 321 -12.60 -3.73 -10.71
CA ILE A 321 -12.32 -4.94 -9.90
C ILE A 321 -11.93 -4.66 -8.46
N ARG A 322 -11.35 -3.49 -8.14
CA ARG A 322 -10.80 -3.15 -6.81
C ARG A 322 -11.78 -3.35 -5.65
N ASP A 323 -13.06 -3.09 -5.89
CA ASP A 323 -14.12 -3.19 -4.87
C ASP A 323 -14.84 -4.55 -4.87
N LYS A 324 -14.62 -5.43 -5.86
CA LYS A 324 -15.25 -6.75 -5.90
C LYS A 324 -14.71 -7.66 -4.80
N ASN A 325 -15.54 -8.62 -4.35
CA ASN A 325 -15.02 -9.76 -3.60
C ASN A 325 -14.03 -10.49 -4.49
N PHE A 326 -12.95 -11.01 -3.91
CA PHE A 326 -11.91 -11.69 -4.66
C PHE A 326 -12.44 -12.83 -5.53
N ASN A 327 -13.46 -13.54 -5.07
CA ASN A 327 -14.07 -14.64 -5.80
C ASN A 327 -14.83 -14.19 -7.06
N ALA A 328 -15.16 -12.90 -7.18
CA ALA A 328 -15.79 -12.32 -8.36
C ALA A 328 -14.78 -11.74 -9.37
N VAL A 329 -13.50 -11.63 -9.02
CA VAL A 329 -12.48 -11.00 -9.90
C VAL A 329 -12.22 -11.82 -11.15
N GLY A 330 -12.20 -13.15 -11.07
CA GLY A 330 -11.89 -14.00 -12.23
C GLY A 330 -12.88 -13.90 -13.38
N SER A 331 -14.18 -13.85 -13.05
CA SER A 331 -15.22 -13.64 -14.06
C SER A 331 -15.08 -12.26 -14.75
N ALA A 332 -14.70 -11.22 -14.01
CA ALA A 332 -14.44 -9.89 -14.54
C ALA A 332 -13.20 -9.84 -15.44
N LEU A 333 -12.10 -10.47 -15.02
CA LEU A 333 -10.89 -10.58 -15.85
C LEU A 333 -11.16 -11.35 -17.15
N SER A 334 -11.89 -12.49 -17.09
CA SER A 334 -12.27 -13.25 -18.30
C SER A 334 -13.06 -12.40 -19.28
N LYS A 335 -14.04 -11.65 -18.75
CA LYS A 335 -14.89 -10.80 -19.56
C LYS A 335 -14.06 -9.70 -20.24
N LYS A 336 -13.11 -9.11 -19.51
CA LYS A 336 -12.23 -8.08 -20.06
C LYS A 336 -11.23 -8.63 -21.06
N ALA A 337 -10.67 -9.81 -20.84
CA ALA A 337 -9.82 -10.49 -21.81
C ALA A 337 -10.56 -10.68 -23.14
N LYS A 338 -11.78 -11.25 -23.11
CA LYS A 338 -12.61 -11.43 -24.31
C LYS A 338 -12.90 -10.12 -25.06
N ILE A 339 -13.18 -9.03 -24.33
CA ILE A 339 -13.44 -7.72 -24.95
C ILE A 339 -12.18 -7.19 -25.64
N ILE A 340 -11.02 -7.27 -24.97
CA ILE A 340 -9.75 -6.81 -25.52
C ILE A 340 -9.37 -7.65 -26.75
N SER A 341 -9.47 -8.98 -26.69
CA SER A 341 -9.16 -9.87 -27.82
C SER A 341 -10.05 -9.59 -29.04
N ALA A 342 -11.36 -9.43 -28.84
CA ALA A 342 -12.28 -9.06 -29.92
C ALA A 342 -11.92 -7.70 -30.55
N ALA A 343 -11.50 -6.72 -29.74
CA ALA A 343 -11.09 -5.42 -30.24
C ALA A 343 -9.81 -5.51 -31.10
N PHE A 344 -8.85 -6.36 -30.73
CA PHE A 344 -7.65 -6.59 -31.54
C PHE A 344 -7.95 -7.41 -32.82
N GLU A 345 -8.91 -8.33 -32.78
CA GLU A 345 -9.36 -9.07 -33.97
C GLU A 345 -10.07 -8.16 -34.98
N GLU A 346 -10.76 -7.11 -34.50
CA GLU A 346 -11.43 -6.12 -35.37
C GLU A 346 -10.44 -5.41 -36.31
N ARG A 347 -9.16 -5.29 -35.92
CA ARG A 347 -8.06 -4.82 -36.78
C ARG A 347 -7.93 -5.64 -38.05
N HIS A 348 -7.98 -6.97 -37.91
CA HIS A 348 -7.76 -7.90 -39.02
C HIS A 348 -8.90 -7.82 -40.05
N ASN A 349 -10.04 -7.25 -39.65
CA ASN A 349 -11.22 -7.06 -40.49
C ASN A 349 -11.32 -5.66 -41.11
N ALA A 350 -10.47 -4.69 -40.74
CA ALA A 350 -10.51 -3.34 -41.27
C ALA A 350 -10.02 -3.29 -42.73
N LYS A 351 -10.89 -2.88 -43.67
CA LYS A 351 -10.61 -2.88 -45.12
C LYS A 351 -10.50 -1.48 -45.72
N THR A 352 -10.94 -0.45 -45.00
CA THR A 352 -10.94 0.94 -45.49
C THR A 352 -9.88 1.77 -44.77
N VAL A 353 -9.36 2.79 -45.47
CA VAL A 353 -8.40 3.75 -44.89
C VAL A 353 -8.99 4.48 -43.67
N GLY A 354 -10.30 4.75 -43.67
CA GLY A 354 -10.99 5.36 -42.54
C GLY A 354 -11.01 4.49 -41.28
N GLU A 355 -11.33 3.20 -41.43
CA GLU A 355 -11.32 2.24 -40.32
C GLU A 355 -9.91 2.00 -39.78
N ILE A 356 -8.91 1.93 -40.66
CA ILE A 356 -7.51 1.82 -40.25
C ILE A 356 -7.09 3.05 -39.43
N LYS A 357 -7.44 4.26 -39.88
CA LYS A 357 -7.12 5.50 -39.14
C LYS A 357 -7.78 5.53 -37.76
N GLN A 358 -9.03 5.06 -37.66
CA GLN A 358 -9.76 4.97 -36.41
C GLN A 358 -9.14 3.94 -35.45
N PHE A 359 -8.68 2.81 -35.97
CA PHE A 359 -8.01 1.78 -35.18
C PHE A 359 -6.66 2.28 -34.65
N VAL A 360 -5.82 2.87 -35.51
CA VAL A 360 -4.52 3.45 -35.10
C VAL A 360 -4.70 4.51 -34.00
N SER A 361 -5.77 5.32 -34.05
CA SER A 361 -6.01 6.30 -32.98
C SER A 361 -6.41 5.67 -31.63
N GLN A 362 -6.99 4.46 -31.63
CA GLN A 362 -7.37 3.73 -30.41
C GLN A 362 -6.27 2.78 -29.89
N LEU A 363 -5.28 2.43 -30.72
CA LEU A 363 -4.24 1.46 -30.39
C LEU A 363 -3.50 1.72 -29.07
N PRO A 364 -3.08 2.97 -28.72
CA PRO A 364 -2.42 3.22 -27.43
C PRO A 364 -3.31 2.88 -26.23
N HIS A 365 -4.61 3.16 -26.32
CA HIS A 365 -5.57 2.83 -25.26
C HIS A 365 -5.74 1.31 -25.13
N MET A 366 -5.80 0.59 -26.25
CA MET A 366 -5.90 -0.88 -26.27
C MET A 366 -4.64 -1.55 -25.70
N GLN A 367 -3.44 -1.07 -26.05
CA GLN A 367 -2.18 -1.56 -25.48
C GLN A 367 -2.12 -1.31 -23.97
N ALA A 368 -2.53 -0.13 -23.49
CA ALA A 368 -2.62 0.17 -22.06
C ALA A 368 -3.61 -0.77 -21.34
N ALA A 369 -4.77 -1.04 -21.95
CA ALA A 369 -5.76 -1.97 -21.42
C ALA A 369 -5.22 -3.42 -21.37
N ARG A 370 -4.43 -3.83 -22.36
CA ARG A 370 -3.77 -5.15 -22.40
C ARG A 370 -2.72 -5.27 -21.28
N ILE A 371 -1.84 -4.28 -21.12
CA ILE A 371 -0.83 -4.26 -20.04
C ILE A 371 -1.51 -4.26 -18.65
N SER A 372 -2.60 -3.51 -18.52
CA SER A 372 -3.44 -3.47 -17.31
C SER A 372 -4.00 -4.86 -16.99
N LEU A 373 -4.58 -5.53 -17.98
CA LEU A 373 -5.12 -6.89 -17.84
C LEU A 373 -4.05 -7.89 -17.41
N ALA A 374 -2.88 -7.89 -18.06
CA ALA A 374 -1.77 -8.78 -17.73
C ALA A 374 -1.28 -8.55 -16.29
N ASN A 375 -1.07 -7.29 -15.89
CA ASN A 375 -0.66 -6.95 -14.53
C ASN A 375 -1.65 -7.46 -13.49
N HIS A 376 -2.96 -7.23 -13.69
CA HIS A 376 -3.99 -7.64 -12.73
C HIS A 376 -4.27 -9.14 -12.72
N THR A 377 -4.01 -9.82 -13.84
CA THR A 377 -4.00 -11.29 -13.93
C THR A 377 -2.87 -11.87 -13.07
N SER A 378 -1.64 -11.36 -13.22
CA SER A 378 -0.50 -11.75 -12.38
C SER A 378 -0.72 -11.46 -10.89
N ILE A 379 -1.29 -10.31 -10.51
CA ILE A 379 -1.62 -10.02 -9.10
C ILE A 379 -2.71 -10.97 -8.58
N ALA A 380 -3.75 -11.27 -9.37
CA ALA A 380 -4.80 -12.17 -8.96
C ALA A 380 -4.26 -13.58 -8.69
N GLU A 381 -3.35 -14.09 -9.52
CA GLU A 381 -2.66 -15.35 -9.27
C GLU A 381 -1.84 -15.33 -7.96
N LEU A 382 -1.05 -14.29 -7.73
CA LEU A 382 -0.26 -14.16 -6.50
C LEU A 382 -1.14 -14.16 -5.23
N ILE A 383 -2.29 -13.48 -5.29
CA ILE A 383 -3.27 -13.49 -4.19
C ILE A 383 -3.87 -14.89 -4.05
N LYS A 384 -4.21 -15.53 -5.17
CA LYS A 384 -4.81 -16.86 -5.20
C LYS A 384 -3.95 -17.89 -4.48
N ASP A 385 -2.63 -17.92 -4.74
CA ASP A 385 -1.69 -18.84 -4.08
C ASP A 385 -1.77 -18.78 -2.54
N ILE A 386 -2.10 -17.60 -2.00
CA ILE A 386 -2.26 -17.38 -0.55
C ILE A 386 -3.65 -17.79 -0.10
N THR A 387 -4.70 -17.38 -0.81
CA THR A 387 -6.08 -17.62 -0.39
C THR A 387 -6.54 -19.06 -0.52
N THR A 388 -5.84 -19.90 -1.28
CA THR A 388 -6.11 -21.34 -1.36
C THR A 388 -5.29 -22.17 -0.38
N SER A 389 -4.46 -21.56 0.47
CA SER A 389 -3.68 -22.31 1.47
C SER A 389 -4.54 -22.73 2.67
N GLU A 390 -4.25 -23.91 3.24
CA GLU A 390 -4.91 -24.42 4.45
C GLU A 390 -4.81 -23.42 5.62
N ALA A 391 -3.62 -22.82 5.79
CA ALA A 391 -3.39 -21.81 6.82
C ALA A 391 -4.29 -20.58 6.68
N PHE A 392 -4.63 -20.20 5.45
CA PHE A 392 -5.56 -19.09 5.21
C PHE A 392 -6.98 -19.48 5.57
N PHE A 393 -7.42 -20.67 5.16
CA PHE A 393 -8.75 -21.20 5.47
C PHE A 393 -8.96 -21.36 6.98
N ASP A 394 -8.04 -21.99 7.70
CA ASP A 394 -8.17 -22.19 9.15
C ASP A 394 -8.27 -20.88 9.91
N LYS A 395 -7.44 -19.90 9.53
CA LYS A 395 -7.50 -18.55 10.10
C LYS A 395 -8.86 -17.91 9.83
N LEU A 396 -9.34 -18.00 8.59
CA LEU A 396 -10.58 -17.36 8.19
C LEU A 396 -11.78 -17.99 8.92
N THR A 397 -11.77 -19.31 9.10
CA THR A 397 -12.78 -20.03 9.89
C THR A 397 -12.85 -19.49 11.32
N VAL A 398 -11.71 -19.35 12.00
CA VAL A 398 -11.67 -18.81 13.39
C VAL A 398 -12.17 -17.36 13.44
N GLU A 399 -11.81 -16.52 12.45
CA GLU A 399 -12.30 -15.14 12.38
C GLU A 399 -13.84 -15.12 12.26
N GLN A 400 -14.40 -15.94 11.38
CA GLN A 400 -15.84 -16.06 11.17
C GLN A 400 -16.57 -16.56 12.42
N GLU A 401 -16.07 -17.61 13.09
CA GLU A 401 -16.63 -18.11 14.36
C GLU A 401 -16.74 -16.99 15.41
N PHE A 402 -15.68 -16.18 15.56
CA PHE A 402 -15.68 -15.06 16.50
C PHE A 402 -16.69 -13.98 16.10
N MET A 403 -16.76 -13.61 14.81
CA MET A 403 -17.75 -12.64 14.32
C MET A 403 -19.19 -13.14 14.52
N THR A 404 -19.43 -14.45 14.41
CA THR A 404 -20.72 -15.12 14.67
C THR A 404 -20.96 -15.43 16.15
N GLY A 405 -20.04 -15.07 17.05
CA GLY A 405 -20.22 -15.20 18.50
C GLY A 405 -20.10 -16.64 19.02
N VAL A 406 -19.41 -17.50 18.29
CA VAL A 406 -19.14 -18.90 18.64
C VAL A 406 -17.83 -18.98 19.41
N ASP A 407 -17.84 -19.68 20.56
CA ASP A 407 -16.67 -19.98 21.40
C ASP A 407 -15.74 -18.79 21.72
N THR A 408 -16.30 -17.58 21.81
CA THR A 408 -15.54 -16.34 22.07
C THR A 408 -15.02 -16.23 23.51
N ASP A 409 -15.48 -17.06 24.44
CA ASP A 409 -15.13 -17.01 25.87
C ASP A 409 -14.14 -18.09 26.34
N LYS A 410 -13.76 -19.03 25.45
CA LYS A 410 -12.85 -20.15 25.75
C LYS A 410 -11.48 -19.96 25.11
N LEU A 411 -10.49 -20.72 25.57
CA LEU A 411 -9.22 -20.84 24.84
C LEU A 411 -9.47 -21.42 23.45
N ASN A 412 -8.86 -20.79 22.45
CA ASN A 412 -8.93 -21.23 21.06
C ASN A 412 -7.68 -22.05 20.70
N MET A 413 -7.88 -23.31 20.28
CA MET A 413 -6.79 -24.25 20.00
C MET A 413 -5.92 -23.79 18.83
N TYR A 414 -6.54 -23.22 17.79
CA TYR A 414 -5.80 -22.68 16.65
C TYR A 414 -4.83 -21.57 17.09
N ILE A 415 -5.25 -20.61 17.91
CA ILE A 415 -4.36 -19.56 18.45
C ILE A 415 -3.21 -20.18 19.25
N GLU A 416 -3.47 -21.17 20.11
CA GLU A 416 -2.42 -21.85 20.90
C GLU A 416 -1.38 -22.53 19.99
N ASP A 417 -1.84 -23.26 18.97
CA ASP A 417 -0.98 -23.93 18.01
C ASP A 417 -0.12 -22.93 17.22
N ARG A 418 -0.69 -21.79 16.82
CA ARG A 418 0.05 -20.72 16.13
C ARG A 418 1.08 -20.03 17.02
N ILE A 419 0.80 -19.88 18.31
CA ILE A 419 1.80 -19.40 19.27
C ILE A 419 2.94 -20.41 19.36
N ALA A 420 2.63 -21.70 19.49
CA ALA A 420 3.64 -22.76 19.61
C ALA A 420 4.54 -22.87 18.36
N GLN A 421 3.98 -22.63 17.18
CA GLN A 421 4.68 -22.61 15.89
C GLN A 421 5.47 -21.31 15.64
N LYS A 422 5.38 -20.32 16.53
CA LYS A 422 6.05 -19.01 16.41
C LYS A 422 5.63 -18.24 15.16
N ASP A 423 4.35 -18.31 14.80
CA ASP A 423 3.79 -17.51 13.71
C ASP A 423 3.98 -16.00 13.98
N PRO A 424 3.94 -15.13 12.95
CA PRO A 424 4.09 -13.69 13.13
C PRO A 424 3.15 -13.12 14.20
N LEU A 425 3.72 -12.49 15.24
CA LEU A 425 3.01 -12.01 16.44
C LEU A 425 1.74 -11.21 16.13
N ILE A 426 1.76 -10.38 15.07
CA ILE A 426 0.61 -9.58 14.64
C ILE A 426 -0.60 -10.45 14.33
N LYS A 427 -0.41 -11.57 13.60
CA LYS A 427 -1.53 -12.43 13.21
C LYS A 427 -2.23 -13.01 14.43
N ILE A 428 -1.45 -13.37 15.45
CA ILE A 428 -1.94 -13.93 16.71
C ILE A 428 -2.66 -12.84 17.52
N LEU A 429 -2.03 -11.67 17.69
CA LEU A 429 -2.62 -10.57 18.44
C LEU A 429 -3.95 -10.11 17.80
N ARG A 430 -4.07 -10.15 16.47
CA ARG A 430 -5.33 -9.86 15.75
C ARG A 430 -6.45 -10.79 16.16
N LEU A 431 -6.20 -12.10 16.19
CA LEU A 431 -7.19 -13.10 16.57
C LEU A 431 -7.58 -12.96 18.04
N MET A 432 -6.59 -12.75 18.93
CA MET A 432 -6.83 -12.53 20.36
C MET A 432 -7.64 -11.25 20.63
N CYS A 433 -7.32 -10.16 19.91
CA CYS A 433 -8.07 -8.91 20.01
C CYS A 433 -9.49 -9.08 19.46
N MET A 434 -9.64 -9.79 18.34
CA MET A 434 -10.94 -10.09 17.76
C MET A 434 -11.83 -10.85 18.74
N GLN A 435 -11.30 -11.90 19.34
CA GLN A 435 -11.97 -12.69 20.36
C GLN A 435 -12.39 -11.82 21.56
N SER A 436 -11.48 -10.98 22.06
CA SER A 436 -11.76 -10.04 23.15
C SER A 436 -12.86 -9.03 22.78
N VAL A 437 -12.81 -8.44 21.59
CA VAL A 437 -13.81 -7.46 21.11
C VAL A 437 -15.20 -8.11 20.96
N CYS A 438 -15.31 -9.29 20.35
CA CYS A 438 -16.57 -10.02 20.20
C CYS A 438 -17.17 -10.49 21.53
N ASN A 439 -16.35 -10.63 22.59
CA ASN A 439 -16.77 -11.09 23.91
C ASN A 439 -16.89 -9.98 24.97
N ASN A 440 -16.59 -8.72 24.60
CA ASN A 440 -16.46 -7.59 25.52
C ASN A 440 -15.42 -7.83 26.64
N GLY A 441 -14.25 -8.31 26.25
CA GLY A 441 -13.18 -8.73 27.15
C GLY A 441 -13.15 -10.24 27.36
N LEU A 442 -12.02 -10.75 27.85
CA LEU A 442 -11.84 -12.18 28.13
C LEU A 442 -11.88 -12.44 29.63
N LYS A 443 -12.27 -13.66 30.03
CA LYS A 443 -12.14 -14.10 31.43
C LYS A 443 -10.67 -14.10 31.84
N GLN A 444 -10.40 -13.75 33.10
CA GLN A 444 -9.03 -13.61 33.63
C GLN A 444 -8.15 -14.84 33.33
N LYS A 445 -8.68 -16.05 33.51
CA LYS A 445 -7.94 -17.30 33.23
C LYS A 445 -7.51 -17.45 31.77
N VAL A 446 -8.37 -17.07 30.82
CA VAL A 446 -8.07 -17.11 29.38
C VAL A 446 -7.06 -16.02 29.03
N LEU A 447 -7.27 -14.81 29.54
CA LEU A 447 -6.38 -13.69 29.32
C LEU A 447 -4.97 -13.95 29.85
N ASP A 448 -4.82 -14.42 31.09
CA ASP A 448 -3.52 -14.71 31.71
C ASP A 448 -2.78 -15.84 31.01
N PHE A 449 -3.52 -16.84 30.50
CA PHE A 449 -2.93 -17.88 29.66
C PHE A 449 -2.31 -17.25 28.42
N TYR A 450 -3.11 -16.49 27.66
CA TYR A 450 -2.61 -15.86 26.44
C TYR A 450 -1.45 -14.89 26.69
N LYS A 451 -1.54 -14.04 27.73
CA LYS A 451 -0.44 -13.14 28.08
C LYS A 451 0.83 -13.96 28.39
N ARG A 452 0.73 -15.03 29.17
CA ARG A 452 1.88 -15.88 29.53
C ARG A 452 2.53 -16.51 28.30
N GLU A 453 1.74 -17.09 27.41
CA GLU A 453 2.25 -17.74 26.19
C GLU A 453 2.92 -16.71 25.27
N ILE A 454 2.32 -15.52 25.08
CA ILE A 454 2.95 -14.46 24.27
C ILE A 454 4.31 -14.04 24.84
N LEU A 455 4.40 -13.76 26.14
CA LEU A 455 5.64 -13.30 26.75
C LEU A 455 6.75 -14.37 26.72
N GLN A 456 6.39 -15.64 26.92
CA GLN A 456 7.36 -16.74 26.89
C GLN A 456 7.87 -17.04 25.47
N THR A 457 7.01 -16.92 24.46
CA THR A 457 7.36 -17.25 23.07
C THR A 457 8.03 -16.10 22.33
N TYR A 458 7.53 -14.86 22.50
CA TYR A 458 7.95 -13.70 21.71
C TYR A 458 8.84 -12.72 22.47
N GLY A 459 9.01 -12.85 23.78
CA GLY A 459 9.85 -11.95 24.57
C GLY A 459 9.05 -11.11 25.56
N TYR A 460 9.69 -10.81 26.70
CA TYR A 460 9.04 -10.09 27.81
C TYR A 460 8.77 -8.61 27.48
N GLU A 461 9.47 -8.02 26.51
CA GLU A 461 9.28 -6.65 26.04
C GLU A 461 7.84 -6.38 25.59
N HIS A 462 7.15 -7.43 25.12
CA HIS A 462 5.77 -7.37 24.71
C HIS A 462 4.78 -7.21 25.87
N ILE A 463 5.24 -7.12 27.12
CA ILE A 463 4.37 -6.67 28.22
C ILE A 463 3.80 -5.27 27.94
N LEU A 464 4.58 -4.38 27.32
CA LEU A 464 4.10 -3.03 26.97
C LEU A 464 3.15 -3.09 25.78
N THR A 465 3.35 -4.02 24.83
CA THR A 465 2.35 -4.29 23.76
C THR A 465 1.01 -4.61 24.40
N LEU A 466 0.97 -5.61 25.28
CA LEU A 466 -0.25 -6.13 25.88
C LEU A 466 -0.94 -5.05 26.72
N ASN A 467 -0.17 -4.24 27.47
CA ASN A 467 -0.71 -3.10 28.21
C ASN A 467 -1.33 -2.06 27.27
N ASN A 468 -0.66 -1.76 26.17
CA ASN A 468 -1.17 -0.78 25.21
C ASN A 468 -2.43 -1.29 24.50
N LEU A 469 -2.52 -2.59 24.22
CA LEU A 469 -3.74 -3.23 23.68
C LEU A 469 -4.90 -3.16 24.67
N GLU A 470 -4.61 -3.32 25.96
CA GLU A 470 -5.58 -3.20 27.04
C GLU A 470 -6.09 -1.76 27.15
N LYS A 471 -5.19 -0.77 27.14
CA LYS A 471 -5.54 0.67 27.14
C LYS A 471 -6.38 1.07 25.94
N ALA A 472 -6.07 0.52 24.75
CA ALA A 472 -6.83 0.74 23.53
C ALA A 472 -8.20 0.02 23.50
N GLY A 473 -8.50 -0.83 24.49
CA GLY A 473 -9.75 -1.60 24.56
C GLY A 473 -9.81 -2.81 23.62
N LEU A 474 -8.68 -3.21 23.01
CA LEU A 474 -8.58 -4.31 22.04
C LEU A 474 -8.41 -5.67 22.71
N LEU A 475 -7.62 -5.74 23.79
CA LEU A 475 -7.41 -6.95 24.56
C LEU A 475 -7.50 -6.66 26.05
N LYS A 476 -8.70 -6.86 26.61
CA LYS A 476 -9.00 -6.43 27.98
C LYS A 476 -9.64 -7.53 28.85
N PRO A 477 -9.56 -7.43 30.19
CA PRO A 477 -10.34 -8.30 31.06
C PRO A 477 -11.84 -8.01 30.90
N GLN A 478 -12.66 -9.05 31.04
CA GLN A 478 -14.12 -8.91 31.07
C GLN A 478 -14.55 -8.22 32.38
N THR A 479 -15.10 -7.00 32.27
CA THR A 479 -15.52 -6.17 33.42
C THR A 479 -16.99 -6.36 33.80
N SER A 480 -17.83 -6.68 32.81
CA SER A 480 -19.25 -7.01 33.00
C SER A 480 -19.53 -8.38 32.41
N SER A 481 -20.39 -9.14 33.09
CA SER A 481 -20.93 -10.41 32.58
C SER A 481 -21.77 -10.21 31.31
N ARG A 482 -22.28 -8.99 31.07
CA ARG A 482 -23.11 -8.68 29.91
C ARG A 482 -22.24 -8.34 28.70
N ASN A 483 -22.35 -9.18 27.67
CA ASN A 483 -21.78 -8.92 26.35
C ASN A 483 -22.83 -8.24 25.46
N ASN A 484 -22.55 -7.03 24.97
CA ASN A 484 -23.48 -6.29 24.11
C ASN A 484 -23.34 -6.66 22.62
N TYR A 485 -22.23 -7.29 22.21
CA TYR A 485 -21.96 -7.60 20.81
C TYR A 485 -23.03 -8.48 20.15
N PRO A 486 -23.58 -9.54 20.78
CA PRO A 486 -24.69 -10.32 20.22
C PRO A 486 -25.91 -9.45 19.87
N THR A 487 -26.28 -8.53 20.77
CA THR A 487 -27.41 -7.60 20.57
C THR A 487 -27.14 -6.64 19.41
N ILE A 488 -25.95 -6.03 19.38
CA ILE A 488 -25.53 -5.13 18.30
C ILE A 488 -25.54 -5.88 16.95
N ARG A 489 -24.92 -7.07 16.90
CA ARG A 489 -24.85 -7.92 15.70
C ARG A 489 -26.23 -8.23 15.15
N LYS A 490 -27.17 -8.67 16.00
CA LYS A 490 -28.51 -9.04 15.58
C LYS A 490 -29.32 -7.83 15.12
N THR A 491 -29.32 -6.75 15.90
CA THR A 491 -30.11 -5.54 15.61
C THR A 491 -29.63 -4.84 14.34
N LEU A 492 -28.32 -4.78 14.12
CA LEU A 492 -27.72 -4.12 12.96
C LEU A 492 -27.45 -5.07 11.79
N LYS A 493 -27.82 -6.36 11.90
CA LYS A 493 -27.56 -7.38 10.87
C LYS A 493 -26.10 -7.38 10.41
N LEU A 494 -25.19 -7.46 11.38
CA LEU A 494 -23.74 -7.47 11.13
C LEU A 494 -23.21 -8.80 10.61
N TRP A 495 -24.00 -9.86 10.67
CA TRP A 495 -23.69 -11.13 10.03
C TRP A 495 -24.86 -11.55 9.16
N LEU A 496 -24.59 -11.89 7.91
CA LEU A 496 -25.54 -12.48 6.97
C LEU A 496 -24.98 -13.81 6.48
N GLU A 497 -25.79 -14.85 6.64
CA GLU A 497 -25.52 -16.16 6.04
C GLU A 497 -25.67 -16.05 4.51
N ASP A 498 -24.81 -16.77 3.78
CA ASP A 498 -24.85 -16.87 2.32
C ASP A 498 -24.84 -15.53 1.56
N ALA A 499 -23.94 -14.61 1.95
CA ALA A 499 -23.77 -13.35 1.23
C ALA A 499 -23.38 -13.62 -0.24
N ASN A 500 -24.12 -13.03 -1.18
CA ASN A 500 -23.82 -13.16 -2.61
C ASN A 500 -22.57 -12.32 -2.95
N GLU A 501 -21.48 -12.99 -3.31
CA GLU A 501 -20.18 -12.36 -3.61
C GLU A 501 -20.05 -11.90 -5.07
N GLN A 502 -20.76 -12.54 -5.99
CA GLN A 502 -20.72 -12.24 -7.43
C GLN A 502 -21.57 -11.01 -7.76
N ASN A 503 -22.81 -11.00 -7.26
CA ASN A 503 -23.80 -9.92 -7.42
C ASN A 503 -24.31 -9.49 -6.04
N PRO A 504 -23.57 -8.62 -5.33
CA PRO A 504 -23.81 -8.36 -3.93
C PRO A 504 -25.11 -7.62 -3.64
N ASN A 505 -25.91 -8.14 -2.71
CA ASN A 505 -27.13 -7.50 -2.18
C ASN A 505 -27.01 -6.91 -0.74
N ASP A 506 -26.08 -7.37 0.08
CA ASP A 506 -25.62 -6.65 1.28
C ASP A 506 -24.12 -6.22 1.33
N ILE A 507 -23.77 -5.20 2.14
CA ILE A 507 -22.39 -4.69 2.30
C ILE A 507 -21.50 -5.76 2.91
N SER A 508 -22.07 -6.81 3.51
CA SER A 508 -21.39 -7.95 4.09
C SER A 508 -20.50 -8.75 3.12
N TYR A 509 -20.72 -8.64 1.81
CA TYR A 509 -19.97 -9.38 0.78
C TYR A 509 -18.45 -9.11 0.85
N VAL A 510 -18.06 -7.95 1.41
CA VAL A 510 -16.66 -7.52 1.55
C VAL A 510 -15.82 -8.30 2.56
N TYR A 511 -16.52 -9.01 3.45
CA TYR A 511 -15.96 -9.97 4.42
C TYR A 511 -16.72 -11.31 4.33
N SER A 512 -17.35 -11.59 3.18
CA SER A 512 -18.07 -12.84 2.92
C SER A 512 -19.08 -13.23 4.01
N GLY A 513 -19.78 -12.25 4.58
CA GLY A 513 -20.78 -12.49 5.64
C GLY A 513 -20.82 -11.41 6.71
N TYR A 514 -19.67 -10.84 7.10
CA TYR A 514 -19.63 -9.76 8.09
C TYR A 514 -19.86 -8.38 7.46
N ALA A 515 -20.89 -7.67 7.92
CA ALA A 515 -21.11 -6.28 7.58
C ALA A 515 -20.39 -5.36 8.59
N PRO A 516 -19.49 -4.48 8.13
CA PRO A 516 -18.76 -3.63 9.05
C PRO A 516 -19.69 -2.68 9.82
N LEU A 517 -19.55 -2.64 11.15
CA LEU A 517 -20.40 -1.84 12.02
C LEU A 517 -20.42 -0.36 11.61
N SER A 518 -19.26 0.25 11.38
CA SER A 518 -19.18 1.65 10.95
C SER A 518 -19.96 1.96 9.67
N ILE A 519 -20.02 1.02 8.73
CA ILE A 519 -20.68 1.22 7.45
C ILE A 519 -22.17 1.07 7.64
N ARG A 520 -22.57 0.11 8.48
CA ARG A 520 -23.95 -0.03 8.92
C ARG A 520 -24.45 1.21 9.64
N LEU A 521 -23.65 1.84 10.52
CA LEU A 521 -24.02 3.12 11.14
C LEU A 521 -24.21 4.24 10.12
N THR A 522 -23.35 4.32 9.10
CA THR A 522 -23.51 5.28 7.98
C THR A 522 -24.79 4.99 7.19
N GLN A 523 -25.07 3.73 6.86
CA GLN A 523 -26.27 3.31 6.13
C GLN A 523 -27.54 3.69 6.91
N VAL A 524 -27.60 3.32 8.20
CA VAL A 524 -28.76 3.63 9.07
C VAL A 524 -28.92 5.13 9.26
N LEU A 525 -27.84 5.91 9.37
CA LEU A 525 -27.93 7.38 9.46
C LEU A 525 -28.66 7.96 8.25
N THR A 526 -28.32 7.49 7.05
CA THR A 526 -28.99 7.93 5.84
C THR A 526 -30.46 7.51 5.85
N ARG A 527 -30.73 6.21 6.10
CA ARG A 527 -32.09 5.65 6.14
C ARG A 527 -32.14 4.45 7.09
N PRO A 528 -33.10 4.37 8.02
CA PRO A 528 -34.20 5.32 8.27
C PRO A 528 -33.81 6.52 9.16
N GLY A 529 -32.60 6.56 9.70
CA GLY A 529 -32.12 7.57 10.64
C GLY A 529 -31.68 6.97 11.97
N TRP A 530 -30.75 7.64 12.67
CA TRP A 530 -30.20 7.12 13.94
C TRP A 530 -31.21 7.00 15.09
N ARG A 531 -32.31 7.76 15.05
CA ARG A 531 -33.43 7.60 16.00
C ARG A 531 -33.97 6.17 16.07
N SER A 532 -33.89 5.41 14.98
CA SER A 532 -34.37 4.01 14.95
C SER A 532 -33.49 3.03 15.72
N ILE A 533 -32.23 3.41 16.05
CA ILE A 533 -31.22 2.53 16.66
C ILE A 533 -30.61 3.18 17.92
N GLU A 534 -31.32 4.11 18.55
CA GLU A 534 -30.87 4.88 19.71
C GLU A 534 -30.29 3.97 20.83
N GLU A 535 -30.99 2.88 21.16
CA GLU A 535 -30.54 1.92 22.18
C GLU A 535 -29.21 1.25 21.82
N VAL A 536 -29.00 0.92 20.54
CA VAL A 536 -27.72 0.38 20.07
C VAL A 536 -26.62 1.44 20.14
N LEU A 537 -26.93 2.70 19.79
CA LEU A 537 -25.98 3.80 19.89
C LEU A 537 -25.50 4.02 21.33
N LYS A 538 -26.36 3.85 22.34
CA LYS A 538 -25.98 3.94 23.76
C LYS A 538 -25.07 2.79 24.23
N MET A 539 -25.11 1.63 23.55
CA MET A 539 -24.22 0.50 23.82
C MET A 539 -22.83 0.66 23.21
N LEU A 540 -22.65 1.63 22.30
CA LEU A 540 -21.39 1.90 21.61
C LEU A 540 -20.60 3.04 22.27
N PRO A 541 -19.25 3.03 22.22
CA PRO A 541 -18.41 4.05 22.86
C PRO A 541 -18.71 5.48 22.41
N GLY A 542 -18.60 6.43 23.35
CA GLY A 542 -18.74 7.88 23.12
C GLY A 542 -20.16 8.36 22.83
N PRO A 543 -20.38 9.68 22.72
CA PRO A 543 -21.68 10.27 22.45
C PRO A 543 -22.05 10.11 20.98
N HIS A 544 -23.35 10.12 20.68
CA HIS A 544 -23.87 10.43 19.35
C HIS A 544 -24.48 11.84 19.39
N PHE A 545 -24.37 12.61 18.32
CA PHE A 545 -24.86 14.00 18.28
C PHE A 545 -25.23 14.46 16.86
N GLU A 546 -26.01 15.54 16.78
CA GLU A 546 -26.39 16.27 15.56
C GLU A 546 -26.18 17.76 15.81
N GLU A 547 -25.44 18.45 14.94
CA GLU A 547 -25.21 19.90 14.96
C GLU A 547 -25.63 20.51 13.63
N ARG A 548 -26.15 21.73 13.67
CA ARG A 548 -26.56 22.47 12.46
C ARG A 548 -25.72 23.72 12.31
N GLN A 549 -25.20 23.93 11.12
CA GLN A 549 -24.60 25.20 10.74
C GLN A 549 -25.61 26.04 9.97
N GLN A 550 -25.78 27.30 10.38
CA GLN A 550 -26.62 28.24 9.64
C GLN A 550 -25.96 28.59 8.29
N LEU A 551 -26.77 28.59 7.24
CA LEU A 551 -26.39 29.07 5.91
C LEU A 551 -27.01 30.45 5.67
N PRO A 552 -26.33 31.36 4.97
CA PRO A 552 -26.93 32.59 4.47
C PRO A 552 -28.15 32.32 3.58
N ALA A 553 -29.14 33.23 3.62
CA ALA A 553 -30.42 33.10 2.91
C ALA A 553 -30.30 32.74 1.41
N GLY A 554 -29.29 33.28 0.71
CA GLY A 554 -29.05 33.02 -0.71
C GLY A 554 -28.39 31.68 -1.04
N LEU A 555 -27.92 30.93 -0.03
CA LEU A 555 -27.17 29.68 -0.20
C LEU A 555 -27.98 28.42 0.17
N HIS A 556 -29.26 28.58 0.50
CA HIS A 556 -30.16 27.45 0.69
C HIS A 556 -30.47 26.80 -0.66
N LYS A 557 -30.06 25.54 -0.83
CA LYS A 557 -30.46 24.73 -2.00
C LYS A 557 -31.98 24.54 -2.01
N LYS A 558 -32.65 25.07 -3.05
CA LYS A 558 -34.04 24.70 -3.38
C LYS A 558 -34.02 23.26 -3.88
N ARG A 559 -34.38 22.31 -3.02
CA ARG A 559 -34.32 20.88 -3.35
C ARG A 559 -35.58 20.42 -4.07
N GLN A 560 -35.39 19.79 -5.22
CA GLN A 560 -36.45 19.02 -5.87
C GLN A 560 -36.61 17.66 -5.19
N GLN A 561 -37.84 17.15 -5.14
CA GLN A 561 -38.15 15.83 -4.61
C GLN A 561 -37.36 14.76 -5.41
N GLY A 562 -36.47 14.00 -4.76
CA GLY A 562 -35.65 12.97 -5.42
C GLY A 562 -34.19 13.35 -5.68
N GLU A 563 -33.73 14.54 -5.26
CA GLU A 563 -32.33 14.92 -5.40
C GLU A 563 -31.40 14.19 -4.39
N ASN A 564 -30.28 13.70 -4.92
CA ASN A 564 -29.28 12.91 -4.19
C ASN A 564 -28.46 13.80 -3.24
N ARG A 565 -28.23 13.33 -2.01
CA ARG A 565 -27.46 14.06 -0.99
C ARG A 565 -25.99 13.64 -1.03
N THR A 566 -25.06 14.55 -0.80
CA THR A 566 -23.64 14.24 -0.69
C THR A 566 -23.23 14.28 0.78
N THR A 567 -22.88 13.14 1.36
CA THR A 567 -22.48 13.00 2.76
C THR A 567 -20.97 12.79 2.85
N LEU A 568 -20.23 13.73 3.42
CA LEU A 568 -18.82 13.54 3.75
C LEU A 568 -18.71 12.64 5.00
N VAL A 569 -18.02 11.50 4.93
CA VAL A 569 -17.78 10.62 6.09
C VAL A 569 -16.31 10.67 6.47
N PHE A 570 -16.05 11.08 7.70
CA PHE A 570 -14.72 11.24 8.26
C PHE A 570 -14.48 10.20 9.37
N PHE A 571 -13.42 9.40 9.24
CA PHE A 571 -13.01 8.43 10.26
C PHE A 571 -11.86 8.93 11.15
N LEU A 572 -12.12 9.01 12.46
CA LEU A 572 -11.17 9.51 13.48
C LEU A 572 -10.47 8.39 14.26
N GLY A 573 -9.17 8.26 14.04
CA GLY A 573 -8.29 7.23 14.61
C GLY A 573 -7.77 6.30 13.53
N GLY A 574 -7.78 6.78 12.29
CA GLY A 574 -7.29 6.06 11.15
C GLY A 574 -8.23 4.96 10.67
N VAL A 575 -8.07 4.65 9.41
CA VAL A 575 -8.73 3.55 8.73
C VAL A 575 -7.60 2.83 8.07
N THR A 576 -7.49 1.56 8.40
CA THR A 576 -6.75 0.63 7.58
C THR A 576 -7.11 0.89 6.10
N HIS A 577 -6.15 0.83 5.17
CA HIS A 577 -6.41 0.90 3.70
C HIS A 577 -7.66 0.09 3.28
N ARG A 578 -7.86 -0.95 4.08
CA ARG A 578 -8.89 -1.94 4.33
C ARG A 578 -10.39 -1.63 4.25
N ARG A 579 -10.83 -0.38 3.96
CA ARG A 579 -12.26 -0.03 3.82
C ARG A 579 -12.63 0.70 2.55
N ARG A 580 -11.68 0.91 1.65
CA ARG A 580 -11.89 1.63 0.39
C ARG A 580 -13.03 1.02 -0.42
N SER A 581 -13.04 -0.31 -0.49
CA SER A 581 -14.01 -1.16 -1.21
C SER A 581 -15.41 -1.22 -0.59
N GLN A 582 -15.50 -1.28 0.73
CA GLN A 582 -16.73 -1.66 1.46
C GLN A 582 -17.81 -0.58 1.48
N GLN A 583 -17.40 0.68 1.32
CA GLN A 583 -18.28 1.85 1.27
C GLN A 583 -18.49 2.42 -0.13
N ARG A 584 -17.61 2.12 -1.10
CA ARG A 584 -17.94 2.35 -2.52
C ARG A 584 -19.12 1.48 -2.96
N VAL A 585 -19.49 0.48 -2.15
CA VAL A 585 -20.69 -0.33 -2.33
C VAL A 585 -21.92 0.34 -1.76
N VAL A 586 -21.78 1.16 -0.71
CA VAL A 586 -22.86 2.07 -0.32
C VAL A 586 -23.10 3.00 -1.52
N LYS A 587 -22.06 3.51 -2.19
CA LYS A 587 -22.19 4.29 -3.44
C LYS A 587 -22.96 3.51 -4.51
N SER A 588 -22.56 2.26 -4.81
CA SER A 588 -23.22 1.45 -5.85
C SER A 588 -24.63 0.99 -5.49
N ARG A 589 -24.99 0.80 -4.21
CA ARG A 589 -26.35 0.35 -3.85
C ARG A 589 -27.35 1.40 -3.51
N VAL A 590 -26.89 2.58 -3.11
CA VAL A 590 -27.83 3.68 -3.17
C VAL A 590 -28.16 3.97 -4.66
N GLU A 591 -27.28 3.59 -5.60
CA GLU A 591 -27.57 3.54 -7.04
C GLU A 591 -28.36 2.28 -7.49
N LEU A 592 -28.16 1.09 -6.90
CA LEU A 592 -28.85 -0.15 -7.31
C LEU A 592 -30.28 -0.29 -6.76
N ASN A 593 -30.67 0.41 -5.69
CA ASN A 593 -32.08 0.54 -5.31
C ASN A 593 -32.74 1.66 -6.14
N ALA A 594 -32.70 1.49 -7.47
CA ALA A 594 -33.34 2.32 -8.49
C ALA A 594 -34.87 2.44 -8.32
N SER A 595 -35.48 1.74 -7.36
CA SER A 595 -36.89 1.91 -6.99
C SER A 595 -37.12 3.05 -5.97
N GLU A 596 -36.09 3.54 -5.26
CA GLU A 596 -36.23 4.59 -4.24
C GLU A 596 -35.12 5.68 -4.30
N ARG A 597 -35.51 6.72 -5.02
CA ARG A 597 -35.13 8.14 -5.21
C ARG A 597 -34.13 8.89 -4.28
N THR A 598 -33.07 8.33 -3.68
CA THR A 598 -32.00 9.19 -3.06
C THR A 598 -30.61 8.54 -3.06
N ALA A 599 -29.80 8.75 -4.09
CA ALA A 599 -28.37 8.40 -4.08
C ALA A 599 -27.62 9.21 -2.99
N VAL A 600 -26.67 8.58 -2.30
CA VAL A 600 -25.81 9.24 -1.32
C VAL A 600 -24.39 9.14 -1.80
N TYR A 601 -23.79 10.28 -2.13
CA TYR A 601 -22.39 10.32 -2.52
C TYR A 601 -21.54 10.50 -1.27
N THR A 602 -20.66 9.54 -1.01
CA THR A 602 -19.78 9.58 0.15
C THR A 602 -18.36 9.88 -0.25
N LEU A 603 -17.94 11.11 0.01
CA LEU A 603 -16.52 11.46 0.05
C LEU A 603 -15.96 10.98 1.39
N LYS A 604 -14.78 10.36 1.37
CA LYS A 604 -14.20 9.77 2.57
C LYS A 604 -12.95 10.51 2.98
N ILE A 605 -12.81 10.72 4.28
CA ILE A 605 -11.56 11.22 4.84
C ILE A 605 -11.01 10.27 5.89
N LEU A 606 -9.72 9.97 5.75
CA LEU A 606 -8.97 9.08 6.62
C LEU A 606 -7.90 9.84 7.38
N LEU A 607 -7.87 9.75 8.73
CA LEU A 607 -6.74 10.29 9.50
C LEU A 607 -5.42 9.64 9.10
N SER A 608 -5.42 8.35 8.78
CA SER A 608 -4.24 7.62 8.33
C SER A 608 -4.66 6.55 7.35
N THR A 609 -3.85 6.31 6.33
CA THR A 609 -3.79 5.01 5.67
C THR A 609 -2.61 4.22 6.22
N GLY A 610 -2.92 3.12 6.90
CA GLY A 610 -1.94 2.28 7.60
C GLY A 610 -0.72 1.88 6.83
N THR A 611 0.41 2.58 7.06
CA THR A 611 1.73 2.12 6.65
C THR A 611 2.91 2.95 7.18
N ARG A 612 3.75 2.37 8.06
CA ARG A 612 5.22 2.21 7.85
C ARG A 612 5.91 1.19 8.81
N MET A 613 6.72 0.17 8.44
CA MET A 613 8.17 0.00 8.07
C MET A 613 9.23 0.67 8.97
N GLY A 614 9.87 -0.15 9.82
CA GLY A 614 11.27 -0.01 10.24
C GLY A 614 12.04 -1.32 10.01
N ARG A 615 13.04 -1.24 9.12
CA ARG A 615 14.23 -2.09 8.98
C ARG A 615 14.28 -3.39 9.80
N GLY A 616 13.97 -4.45 9.08
CA GLY A 616 14.42 -5.82 9.34
C GLY A 616 13.46 -6.77 8.68
N GLN A 617 13.90 -7.35 7.56
CA GLN A 617 13.44 -8.67 7.09
C GLN A 617 12.87 -9.49 8.26
N THR A 618 11.55 -9.52 8.38
CA THR A 618 10.63 -10.61 8.73
C THR A 618 9.48 -9.99 9.53
N LEU A 619 8.46 -9.40 8.90
CA LEU A 619 7.13 -9.18 9.52
C LEU A 619 6.24 -8.37 8.54
N ARG A 620 5.58 -9.10 7.63
CA ARG A 620 4.53 -8.58 6.76
C ARG A 620 3.17 -8.94 7.39
N MET A 621 2.44 -7.92 7.87
CA MET A 621 0.97 -7.75 7.85
C MET A 621 0.56 -6.65 8.86
N ARG A 622 -0.15 -5.59 8.42
CA ARG A 622 -0.39 -4.37 9.21
C ARG A 622 -1.87 -4.03 9.43
N THR A 623 -2.32 -4.13 10.68
CA THR A 623 -3.58 -3.56 11.19
C THR A 623 -3.30 -2.27 11.94
N LEU A 624 -3.89 -1.14 11.52
CA LEU A 624 -3.65 0.18 12.12
C LEU A 624 -3.60 0.18 13.67
N PRO A 625 -4.66 -0.29 14.37
CA PRO A 625 -4.66 -0.20 15.82
C PRO A 625 -3.50 -0.98 16.43
N LEU A 626 -3.24 -2.22 15.99
CA LEU A 626 -2.13 -2.99 16.54
C LEU A 626 -0.76 -2.43 16.13
N VAL A 627 -0.59 -1.95 14.90
CA VAL A 627 0.69 -1.39 14.43
C VAL A 627 1.02 -0.10 15.17
N CYS A 628 0.04 0.78 15.38
CA CYS A 628 0.20 1.98 16.21
C CYS A 628 0.53 1.62 17.67
N VAL A 629 -0.12 0.59 18.23
CA VAL A 629 0.14 0.06 19.59
C VAL A 629 1.56 -0.53 19.69
N LEU A 630 2.00 -1.31 18.70
CA LEU A 630 3.32 -1.96 18.67
C LEU A 630 4.47 -1.02 18.34
N ASN A 631 4.28 -0.03 17.47
CA ASN A 631 5.28 1.02 17.19
C ASN A 631 5.61 1.87 18.45
N ALA A 632 4.79 1.82 19.50
CA ALA A 632 5.13 2.45 20.79
C ALA A 632 6.33 1.77 21.49
N LEU A 633 6.62 0.50 21.19
CA LEU A 633 7.78 -0.22 21.72
C LEU A 633 9.08 0.17 21.03
N VAL A 634 9.05 0.25 19.70
CA VAL A 634 10.24 0.52 18.89
C VAL A 634 10.84 1.89 19.22
N ASN A 635 9.99 2.88 19.53
CA ASN A 635 10.45 4.22 19.89
C ASN A 635 11.02 4.33 21.33
N MET A 636 10.65 3.42 22.26
CA MET A 636 11.24 3.42 23.61
C MET A 636 12.59 2.70 23.64
N SER A 637 12.75 1.60 22.90
CA SER A 637 14.04 0.89 22.83
C SER A 637 15.12 1.70 22.09
N THR A 638 14.75 2.54 21.12
CA THR A 638 15.72 3.41 20.42
C THR A 638 16.15 4.62 21.25
N ALA A 639 15.33 5.08 22.21
CA ALA A 639 15.71 6.13 23.15
C ALA A 639 16.69 5.66 24.24
N GLN A 640 16.76 4.34 24.51
CA GLN A 640 17.69 3.76 25.48
C GLN A 640 19.05 3.34 24.89
N HIS A 641 19.19 3.23 23.56
CA HIS A 641 20.46 2.83 22.95
C HIS A 641 21.39 3.97 22.52
N ASN A 642 20.94 5.23 22.60
CA ASN A 642 21.73 6.41 22.21
C ASN A 642 22.14 7.32 23.38
N ASN A 643 21.89 6.89 24.63
CA ASN A 643 22.37 7.60 25.81
C ASN A 643 23.14 6.61 26.70
N ASN A 644 24.43 6.36 26.45
CA ASN A 644 25.39 6.00 27.49
C ASN A 644 26.80 6.47 27.07
N GLU A 645 27.04 7.76 27.20
CA GLU A 645 28.37 8.28 27.53
C GLU A 645 28.16 9.41 28.55
N GLU A 646 28.33 9.10 29.83
CA GLU A 646 29.10 9.94 30.77
C GLU A 646 29.28 9.25 32.14
N PRO A 647 30.22 9.68 33.00
CA PRO A 647 31.06 8.76 33.75
C PRO A 647 30.76 8.75 35.26
N GLY A 648 30.94 7.56 35.83
CA GLY A 648 31.37 7.41 37.22
C GLY A 648 30.29 7.54 38.29
N LEU A 649 29.91 6.41 38.90
CA LEU A 649 29.60 6.27 40.33
C LEU A 649 29.50 4.78 40.69
N HIS A 650 30.64 4.28 41.16
CA HIS A 650 30.80 3.15 42.07
C HIS A 650 29.54 2.69 42.83
N GLY A 651 29.10 1.47 42.50
CA GLY A 651 28.33 0.63 43.43
C GLY A 651 28.29 -0.83 43.01
N SER A 652 29.39 -1.54 43.29
CA SER A 652 29.42 -2.90 43.86
C SER A 652 28.30 -3.87 43.46
N TRP A 653 28.60 -4.75 42.51
CA TRP A 653 27.93 -6.03 42.31
C TRP A 653 28.92 -7.16 42.60
N VAL A 654 28.62 -7.88 43.68
CA VAL A 654 29.23 -9.16 44.07
C VAL A 654 29.19 -10.15 42.90
N GLU A 655 30.36 -10.50 42.37
CA GLU A 655 30.59 -11.58 41.41
C GLU A 655 30.86 -12.90 42.16
N LEU A 656 30.05 -13.93 41.92
CA LEU A 656 30.37 -15.31 42.28
C LEU A 656 31.13 -15.95 41.11
N GLU A 657 32.46 -16.03 41.23
CA GLU A 657 33.30 -16.92 40.44
C GLU A 657 33.48 -18.27 41.14
N MET A 658 33.42 -19.36 40.37
CA MET A 658 34.33 -20.49 40.55
C MET A 658 34.66 -21.14 39.19
N ASN A 659 35.82 -20.76 38.63
CA ASN A 659 36.99 -21.61 38.31
C ASN A 659 36.76 -22.70 37.23
N GLY A 660 37.37 -22.54 36.06
CA GLY A 660 38.81 -22.84 35.88
C GLY A 660 39.03 -24.21 35.22
N ASN A 661 39.54 -24.22 33.98
CA ASN A 661 40.93 -24.62 33.66
C ASN A 661 41.12 -24.97 32.16
N THR A 662 41.83 -24.10 31.42
CA THR A 662 43.15 -24.26 30.76
C THR A 662 43.15 -25.06 29.45
N ALA A 663 43.42 -24.41 28.32
CA ALA A 663 44.75 -24.18 27.69
C ALA A 663 44.79 -24.98 26.37
N THR A 664 44.98 -24.37 25.18
CA THR A 664 46.22 -23.84 24.56
C THR A 664 46.31 -24.35 23.11
N ARG A 665 46.37 -23.42 22.13
CA ARG A 665 47.49 -23.08 21.20
C ARG A 665 47.03 -23.10 19.72
N SER A 666 46.87 -21.92 19.10
CA SER A 666 47.85 -21.15 18.27
C SER A 666 48.24 -21.78 16.90
N LEU A 667 47.96 -21.10 15.76
CA LEU A 667 48.89 -20.43 14.79
C LEU A 667 48.43 -20.56 13.31
N GLN A 668 48.01 -19.46 12.65
CA GLN A 668 48.71 -18.62 11.66
C GLN A 668 49.66 -19.30 10.63
N ASN A 669 49.36 -19.14 9.31
CA ASN A 669 50.20 -18.47 8.28
C ASN A 669 49.73 -18.70 6.80
N ASN A 670 49.33 -17.65 6.06
CA ASN A 670 50.08 -16.83 5.06
C ASN A 670 50.77 -17.49 3.82
N LEU A 671 50.36 -17.20 2.57
CA LEU A 671 50.94 -16.29 1.50
C LEU A 671 51.03 -16.97 0.08
N LEU A 672 50.39 -16.39 -0.97
CA LEU A 672 50.87 -15.86 -2.31
C LEU A 672 51.16 -16.85 -3.49
N MET A 673 50.34 -16.78 -4.58
CA MET A 673 50.63 -16.30 -5.99
C MET A 673 51.81 -16.92 -6.81
N PRO A 674 51.95 -16.68 -8.15
CA PRO A 674 51.18 -17.08 -9.37
C PRO A 674 52.11 -17.83 -10.39
N PRO A 675 52.13 -17.57 -11.73
CA PRO A 675 51.18 -17.81 -12.85
C PRO A 675 51.73 -18.78 -13.96
N ALA A 676 50.95 -19.02 -15.04
CA ALA A 676 51.33 -18.97 -16.49
C ALA A 676 50.50 -19.93 -17.41
N THR A 677 49.68 -19.41 -18.34
CA THR A 677 49.75 -19.44 -19.85
C THR A 677 49.85 -20.80 -20.58
N ASP A 678 48.89 -21.12 -21.48
CA ASP A 678 49.00 -21.18 -22.98
C ASP A 678 48.10 -22.29 -23.62
N GLN A 679 47.17 -21.93 -24.52
CA GLN A 679 47.13 -22.16 -25.99
C GLN A 679 46.63 -23.54 -26.52
N ILE A 680 45.49 -23.56 -27.24
CA ILE A 680 45.28 -23.76 -28.72
C ILE A 680 45.21 -25.24 -29.22
N ASN A 681 44.08 -25.66 -29.85
CA ASN A 681 43.85 -26.01 -31.29
C ASN A 681 42.63 -26.96 -31.52
N ALA A 682 41.62 -26.61 -32.33
CA ALA A 682 41.34 -26.94 -33.76
C ALA A 682 41.07 -28.41 -34.18
N ASN A 683 39.87 -28.72 -34.72
CA ASN A 683 39.60 -29.16 -36.12
C ASN A 683 38.27 -29.94 -36.40
N ASN A 684 37.38 -29.35 -37.21
CA ASN A 684 36.73 -29.81 -38.48
C ASN A 684 36.64 -31.30 -38.95
N GLY A 685 35.43 -31.66 -39.44
CA GLY A 685 35.16 -32.39 -40.71
C GLY A 685 33.79 -33.15 -40.82
N LEU A 686 32.83 -32.71 -41.68
CA LEU A 686 32.42 -33.20 -43.04
C LEU A 686 31.61 -34.54 -43.18
N ARG A 687 30.40 -34.55 -43.82
CA ARG A 687 29.98 -35.08 -45.18
C ARG A 687 28.47 -35.47 -45.28
N GLU A 688 27.65 -35.01 -46.27
CA GLU A 688 27.17 -35.63 -47.57
C GLU A 688 25.65 -36.03 -47.65
N MET A 689 24.83 -35.26 -48.42
CA MET A 689 23.84 -35.51 -49.54
C MET A 689 23.51 -36.97 -50.03
N PRO A 690 22.57 -37.30 -51.00
CA PRO A 690 21.91 -36.51 -52.11
C PRO A 690 20.41 -36.88 -52.53
N GLU A 691 19.66 -36.02 -53.27
CA GLU A 691 19.15 -36.05 -54.70
C GLU A 691 17.85 -36.80 -55.11
N SER A 692 16.90 -36.15 -55.84
CA SER A 692 16.69 -36.21 -57.33
C SER A 692 15.31 -35.60 -57.79
N ASN A 693 15.22 -34.62 -58.72
CA ASN A 693 14.94 -34.61 -60.20
C ASN A 693 13.53 -34.04 -60.60
N GLU A 694 13.41 -32.83 -61.20
CA GLU A 694 13.40 -32.40 -62.65
C GLU A 694 12.14 -32.70 -63.52
N SER A 695 11.37 -31.70 -64.03
CA SER A 695 11.48 -31.02 -65.37
C SER A 695 10.08 -30.54 -65.91
N LEU A 696 9.84 -29.24 -66.22
CA LEU A 696 9.89 -28.43 -67.49
C LEU A 696 8.53 -28.22 -68.27
N ILE A 697 7.90 -27.02 -68.22
CA ILE A 697 7.64 -25.93 -69.24
C ILE A 697 6.16 -25.71 -69.67
N GLY A 698 5.56 -24.55 -69.31
CA GLY A 698 5.09 -23.52 -70.28
C GLY A 698 3.85 -22.67 -69.91
N GLY A 699 4.04 -21.46 -69.39
CA GLY A 699 3.73 -20.16 -70.03
C GLY A 699 2.24 -19.79 -70.17
N LEU A 700 1.71 -19.03 -69.21
CA LEU A 700 0.70 -17.96 -69.40
C LEU A 700 0.58 -17.15 -68.10
N GLU A 701 1.29 -16.03 -68.07
CA GLU A 701 1.23 -14.93 -67.08
C GLU A 701 -0.16 -14.69 -66.47
N HIS A 702 -0.30 -15.00 -65.17
CA HIS A 702 -1.42 -14.60 -64.32
C HIS A 702 -0.85 -14.08 -62.99
N VAL A 703 -0.89 -12.76 -62.83
CA VAL A 703 -0.88 -11.97 -61.60
C VAL A 703 -0.97 -12.77 -60.27
N PRO A 704 0.02 -12.65 -59.36
CA PRO A 704 -0.14 -13.00 -57.95
C PRO A 704 -0.23 -11.71 -57.10
N SER A 705 -1.39 -11.49 -56.47
CA SER A 705 -1.61 -11.55 -55.01
C SER A 705 -0.69 -10.64 -54.21
N SER A 706 -1.19 -9.44 -53.93
CA SER A 706 -0.56 -8.36 -53.18
C SER A 706 -0.40 -8.68 -51.69
N SER A 707 0.62 -9.46 -51.34
CA SER A 707 1.34 -9.36 -50.06
C SER A 707 2.78 -8.94 -50.35
N SER A 708 2.95 -7.69 -50.78
CA SER A 708 4.21 -6.95 -50.70
C SER A 708 4.00 -5.48 -51.10
N ILE A 709 3.68 -4.62 -50.13
CA ILE A 709 3.87 -3.17 -50.26
C ILE A 709 4.88 -2.79 -49.19
N HIS A 710 6.15 -2.82 -49.60
CA HIS A 710 7.28 -2.31 -48.84
C HIS A 710 7.05 -0.85 -48.44
N ASN A 711 7.44 -0.54 -47.21
CA ASN A 711 7.33 0.78 -46.57
C ASN A 711 7.87 1.95 -47.41
N GLU A 712 8.85 1.72 -48.29
CA GLU A 712 9.44 2.78 -49.15
C GLU A 712 8.44 3.28 -50.23
N ASP A 713 7.53 2.42 -50.71
CA ASP A 713 6.52 2.82 -51.69
C ASP A 713 5.39 3.62 -51.03
N MET A 714 5.15 3.42 -49.73
CA MET A 714 4.18 4.19 -48.96
C MET A 714 4.66 5.64 -48.76
N GLU A 715 5.95 5.84 -48.53
CA GLU A 715 6.55 7.17 -48.40
C GLU A 715 6.53 7.95 -49.72
N LYS A 716 6.78 7.25 -50.85
CA LYS A 716 6.67 7.83 -52.19
C LYS A 716 5.23 8.18 -52.56
N ILE A 717 4.24 7.34 -52.22
CA ILE A 717 2.82 7.63 -52.46
C ILE A 717 2.32 8.80 -51.57
N LEU A 718 2.82 8.91 -50.33
CA LEU A 718 2.50 10.04 -49.44
C LEU A 718 3.15 11.35 -49.88
N LEU A 719 4.38 11.31 -50.41
CA LEU A 719 5.05 12.45 -51.03
C LEU A 719 4.37 12.90 -52.32
N ASP A 720 3.96 11.96 -53.18
CA ASP A 720 3.21 12.26 -54.40
C ASP A 720 1.81 12.83 -54.09
N ALA A 721 1.15 12.37 -53.01
CA ALA A 721 -0.14 12.93 -52.54
C ALA A 721 -0.01 14.31 -51.89
N GLN A 722 1.17 14.67 -51.37
CA GLN A 722 1.46 16.03 -50.88
C GLN A 722 1.82 17.01 -52.00
N HIS A 723 2.37 16.53 -53.12
CA HIS A 723 2.63 17.35 -54.30
C HIS A 723 1.39 17.64 -55.14
N GLU A 724 0.30 16.88 -54.97
CA GLU A 724 -0.96 17.07 -55.69
C GLU A 724 -1.99 17.96 -54.95
N SER A 725 -1.68 18.47 -53.76
CA SER A 725 -2.56 19.38 -53.02
C SER A 725 -1.96 20.75 -52.68
N SER A 726 -1.90 21.64 -53.69
CA SER A 726 -2.60 22.94 -53.58
C SER A 726 -2.74 23.63 -54.94
N PRO A 727 -3.90 24.26 -55.22
CA PRO A 727 -3.89 25.73 -55.19
C PRO A 727 -5.16 26.35 -54.59
N SER A 728 -5.01 27.30 -53.65
CA SER A 728 -5.51 28.71 -53.76
C SER A 728 -5.01 29.57 -52.57
N ASN A 729 -4.10 30.53 -52.80
CA ASN A 729 -4.21 31.99 -52.55
C ASN A 729 -4.65 32.50 -51.15
N SER A 730 -3.72 33.12 -50.41
CA SER A 730 -3.73 34.59 -50.15
C SER A 730 -2.52 35.13 -49.33
N SER A 731 -1.57 35.77 -50.02
CA SER A 731 -0.93 37.09 -49.71
C SER A 731 -0.98 37.65 -48.26
N CYS A 732 0.18 37.95 -47.64
CA CYS A 732 0.71 39.32 -47.38
C CYS A 732 2.12 39.37 -46.69
N GLN A 733 3.20 39.52 -47.47
CA GLN A 733 4.34 40.49 -47.37
C GLN A 733 4.72 41.15 -46.00
N SER A 734 5.90 40.91 -45.36
CA SER A 734 7.28 41.52 -45.52
C SER A 734 7.87 41.85 -44.10
N PRO A 735 9.18 42.19 -43.82
CA PRO A 735 10.48 41.93 -44.50
C PRO A 735 11.72 41.55 -43.60
N HIS A 736 12.63 40.70 -44.13
CA HIS A 736 14.14 40.70 -44.19
C HIS A 736 15.10 41.40 -43.17
N ARG A 737 16.01 40.64 -42.49
CA ARG A 737 17.52 40.46 -42.65
C ARG A 737 18.30 41.01 -41.38
N PRO A 738 19.58 40.67 -41.01
CA PRO A 738 20.64 39.98 -41.77
C PRO A 738 21.61 39.07 -40.92
N PRO A 739 22.86 38.67 -41.34
CA PRO A 739 23.48 37.37 -40.98
C PRO A 739 24.63 37.40 -39.93
N SER A 740 25.01 36.19 -39.48
CA SER A 740 26.12 35.70 -38.63
C SER A 740 27.52 36.35 -38.84
N PRO A 741 28.46 36.23 -37.86
CA PRO A 741 29.67 35.37 -38.07
C PRO A 741 30.20 34.67 -36.77
N GLU A 742 30.62 33.38 -36.82
CA GLU A 742 32.00 32.81 -36.84
C GLU A 742 32.92 33.10 -35.60
N GLN A 743 33.18 32.08 -34.76
CA GLN A 743 34.47 31.37 -34.44
C GLN A 743 35.49 32.08 -33.52
N ASP A 744 35.82 31.48 -32.36
CA ASP A 744 37.17 30.94 -31.98
C ASP A 744 37.10 30.24 -30.59
N GLU A 745 37.18 28.90 -30.52
CA GLU A 745 38.27 28.02 -30.02
C GLU A 745 39.13 28.52 -28.82
N ASP A 746 38.98 27.88 -27.64
CA ASP A 746 39.95 26.90 -27.08
C ASP A 746 39.59 26.51 -25.61
N GLY A 747 39.20 25.26 -25.32
CA GLY A 747 40.06 24.30 -24.58
C GLY A 747 39.40 23.76 -23.30
N GLN A 748 38.59 22.68 -23.37
CA GLN A 748 38.76 21.33 -22.78
C GLN A 748 38.84 21.26 -21.22
N ILE A 749 38.02 20.45 -20.53
CA ILE A 749 38.32 19.12 -19.90
C ILE A 749 36.97 18.46 -19.43
N MET A 750 36.37 17.60 -20.28
CA MET A 750 35.75 16.25 -20.02
C MET A 750 35.36 15.76 -18.59
N PHE A 751 34.12 15.23 -18.40
CA PHE A 751 33.77 13.80 -18.15
C PHE A 751 32.24 13.53 -18.39
N ASP A 752 31.87 12.78 -19.43
CA ASP A 752 31.24 11.42 -19.48
C ASP A 752 29.79 11.27 -19.01
N ALA A 753 28.86 11.34 -19.99
CA ALA A 753 27.65 10.52 -19.98
C ALA A 753 27.49 9.85 -21.35
N GLU A 754 27.97 8.61 -21.43
CA GLU A 754 27.70 7.64 -22.50
C GLU A 754 26.19 7.54 -22.80
N MET A 755 25.78 8.11 -23.93
CA MET A 755 24.59 7.73 -24.68
C MET A 755 25.07 6.86 -25.84
N SER A 756 24.76 5.56 -25.79
CA SER A 756 25.05 4.65 -26.92
C SER A 756 23.77 4.38 -27.68
N ASN A 757 23.61 5.01 -28.84
CA ASN A 757 22.90 4.37 -29.95
C ASN A 757 23.87 3.41 -30.64
N PRO A 758 23.38 2.27 -31.15
CA PRO A 758 23.78 1.90 -32.51
C PRO A 758 22.56 1.43 -33.33
N ALA A 759 22.32 2.07 -34.47
CA ALA A 759 22.41 1.46 -35.81
C ALA A 759 21.70 0.11 -35.99
N ASP A 760 20.48 0.18 -36.55
CA ASP A 760 20.08 -0.49 -37.80
C ASP A 760 21.07 -1.54 -38.33
N TYR A 761 20.70 -2.81 -38.18
CA TYR A 761 20.34 -3.74 -39.25
C TYR A 761 19.94 -5.07 -38.57
N GLN A 762 18.63 -5.34 -38.45
CA GLN A 762 17.98 -6.67 -38.35
C GLN A 762 16.58 -6.49 -37.71
N GLU A 763 15.58 -5.96 -38.44
CA GLU A 763 14.26 -5.63 -37.85
C GLU A 763 13.04 -6.31 -38.48
N GLU A 764 13.18 -7.19 -39.48
CA GLU A 764 12.00 -7.79 -40.15
C GLU A 764 11.60 -9.20 -39.68
N GLU A 765 12.44 -9.93 -38.94
CA GLU A 765 12.07 -11.25 -38.38
C GLU A 765 11.62 -11.20 -36.90
N ASP A 766 12.02 -10.16 -36.14
CA ASP A 766 11.76 -10.07 -34.69
C ASP A 766 10.38 -9.50 -34.33
N VAL A 767 9.69 -8.79 -35.23
CA VAL A 767 8.37 -8.19 -34.93
C VAL A 767 7.25 -9.22 -35.04
N GLU A 768 7.31 -10.11 -36.04
CA GLU A 768 6.34 -11.19 -36.22
C GLU A 768 6.42 -12.23 -35.09
N GLU A 769 7.64 -12.62 -34.66
CA GLU A 769 7.83 -13.58 -33.56
C GLU A 769 7.41 -13.01 -32.19
N LYS A 770 7.51 -11.69 -32.01
CA LYS A 770 7.07 -11.00 -30.78
C LYS A 770 5.55 -10.88 -30.72
N ASP A 771 4.89 -10.53 -31.83
CA ASP A 771 3.43 -10.48 -31.91
C ASP A 771 2.81 -11.88 -31.76
N GLU A 772 3.39 -12.93 -32.38
CA GLU A 772 2.95 -14.32 -32.22
C GLU A 772 3.13 -14.85 -30.78
N ASN A 773 4.29 -14.63 -30.16
CA ASN A 773 4.52 -15.01 -28.77
C ASN A 773 3.60 -14.27 -27.79
N GLU A 774 3.29 -13.00 -28.08
CA GLU A 774 2.36 -12.19 -27.31
C GLU A 774 0.91 -12.67 -27.45
N ASP A 775 0.48 -13.07 -28.65
CA ASP A 775 -0.83 -13.66 -28.91
C ASP A 775 -1.01 -15.05 -28.27
N ILE A 776 0.04 -15.87 -28.26
CA ILE A 776 0.05 -17.16 -27.53
C ILE A 776 -0.08 -16.90 -26.02
N GLN A 777 0.61 -15.90 -25.48
CA GLN A 777 0.51 -15.56 -24.06
C GLN A 777 -0.90 -15.05 -23.70
N SER A 778 -1.52 -14.25 -24.57
CA SER A 778 -2.89 -13.76 -24.32
C SER A 778 -3.92 -14.89 -24.34
N LYS A 779 -3.71 -15.92 -25.17
CA LYS A 779 -4.50 -17.16 -25.17
C LYS A 779 -4.26 -18.00 -23.91
N ILE A 780 -3.02 -18.12 -23.42
CA ILE A 780 -2.72 -18.84 -22.16
C ILE A 780 -3.29 -18.09 -20.94
N GLU A 781 -3.20 -16.75 -20.92
CA GLU A 781 -3.83 -15.89 -19.91
C GLU A 781 -5.36 -16.02 -19.96
N ALA A 782 -5.95 -16.04 -21.16
CA ALA A 782 -7.38 -16.24 -21.33
C ALA A 782 -7.85 -17.65 -20.94
N ASP A 783 -7.08 -18.70 -21.22
CA ASP A 783 -7.43 -20.08 -20.92
C ASP A 783 -7.40 -20.41 -19.43
N TRP A 784 -6.42 -19.91 -18.66
CA TRP A 784 -6.44 -20.12 -17.21
C TRP A 784 -7.53 -19.30 -16.53
N VAL A 785 -7.80 -18.06 -16.98
CA VAL A 785 -8.89 -17.24 -16.42
C VAL A 785 -10.24 -17.88 -16.77
N ALA A 786 -10.41 -18.42 -17.99
CA ALA A 786 -11.61 -19.14 -18.38
C ALA A 786 -11.79 -20.42 -17.54
N ASP A 787 -10.75 -21.26 -17.43
CA ASP A 787 -10.74 -22.45 -16.58
C ASP A 787 -11.08 -22.09 -15.13
N TRP A 788 -10.46 -21.03 -14.59
CA TRP A 788 -10.73 -20.57 -13.24
C TRP A 788 -12.19 -20.15 -13.09
N SER A 789 -12.73 -19.40 -14.05
CA SER A 789 -14.13 -18.96 -14.01
C SER A 789 -15.13 -20.11 -14.15
N SER A 790 -14.72 -21.24 -14.74
CA SER A 790 -15.58 -22.40 -14.96
C SER A 790 -15.55 -23.46 -13.84
N ARG A 791 -14.72 -23.30 -12.80
CA ARG A 791 -14.64 -24.29 -11.71
C ARG A 791 -15.87 -24.29 -10.77
N PRO A 792 -16.45 -25.46 -10.43
CA PRO A 792 -17.63 -25.58 -9.57
C PRO A 792 -17.43 -25.03 -8.15
N GLU A 793 -16.19 -24.90 -7.70
CA GLU A 793 -15.80 -24.35 -6.39
C GLU A 793 -16.14 -22.85 -6.27
N ASN A 794 -16.36 -22.15 -7.39
CA ASN A 794 -16.76 -20.74 -7.41
C ASN A 794 -18.29 -20.56 -7.36
N ILE A 795 -19.05 -21.66 -7.24
CA ILE A 795 -20.50 -21.67 -7.00
C ILE A 795 -20.71 -22.07 -5.53
N PRO A 796 -21.34 -21.23 -4.68
CA PRO A 796 -21.54 -21.59 -3.28
C PRO A 796 -22.44 -22.85 -3.20
N PRO A 797 -22.08 -23.87 -2.41
CA PRO A 797 -22.91 -25.05 -2.26
C PRO A 797 -24.28 -24.64 -1.71
N LYS A 798 -25.36 -25.12 -2.32
CA LYS A 798 -26.74 -24.72 -1.99
C LYS A 798 -27.21 -25.16 -0.60
N GLU A 799 -26.45 -25.98 0.11
CA GLU A 799 -26.77 -26.49 1.45
C GLU A 799 -25.49 -26.77 2.25
N PHE A 800 -25.20 -25.96 3.26
CA PHE A 800 -24.17 -26.29 4.26
C PHE A 800 -24.72 -27.31 5.26
N HIS A 801 -24.41 -28.59 5.04
CA HIS A 801 -24.54 -29.58 6.09
C HIS A 801 -23.26 -29.58 6.92
N PHE A 802 -23.24 -28.82 8.01
CA PHE A 802 -22.16 -28.90 8.99
C PHE A 802 -22.10 -30.31 9.57
N ARG A 803 -21.23 -31.16 9.01
CA ARG A 803 -20.83 -32.40 9.65
C ARG A 803 -19.59 -32.08 10.47
N HIS A 804 -19.77 -32.06 11.79
CA HIS A 804 -18.66 -32.09 12.72
C HIS A 804 -17.66 -33.17 12.29
N PRO A 805 -16.37 -32.84 12.13
CA PRO A 805 -15.36 -33.87 12.01
C PRO A 805 -15.48 -34.79 13.23
N ARG A 806 -15.63 -36.10 13.01
CA ARG A 806 -15.51 -37.09 14.08
C ARG A 806 -14.19 -36.82 14.81
N ARG A 807 -14.28 -36.32 16.04
CA ARG A 807 -13.18 -36.17 17.02
C ARG A 807 -12.00 -37.09 16.69
N SER A 808 -11.01 -36.59 15.96
CA SER A 808 -9.67 -37.15 16.04
C SER A 808 -9.11 -36.64 17.35
N VAL A 809 -9.20 -37.51 18.34
CA VAL A 809 -8.57 -37.41 19.66
C VAL A 809 -7.22 -36.68 19.51
N SER A 810 -7.18 -35.40 19.84
CA SER A 810 -5.95 -34.62 19.82
C SER A 810 -5.03 -35.17 20.92
N LEU A 811 -3.81 -35.52 20.52
CA LEU A 811 -2.72 -35.90 21.42
C LEU A 811 -2.27 -34.65 22.18
N SER A 812 -2.89 -34.41 23.34
CA SER A 812 -2.40 -33.45 24.32
C SER A 812 -1.33 -34.14 25.16
N MET A 813 -0.08 -33.66 25.10
CA MET A 813 1.04 -34.17 25.93
C MET A 813 0.78 -34.09 27.44
N ARG A 814 -0.21 -33.30 27.88
CA ARG A 814 -0.58 -33.17 29.31
C ARG A 814 -1.72 -34.11 29.75
N LYS A 815 -2.30 -34.89 28.82
CA LYS A 815 -3.40 -35.82 29.12
C LYS A 815 -3.13 -37.27 28.69
N THR A 816 -1.87 -37.67 28.53
CA THR A 816 -1.54 -39.07 28.25
C THR A 816 -1.25 -39.82 29.57
N GLY A 817 -1.96 -40.93 29.80
CA GLY A 817 -1.83 -41.81 30.99
C GLY A 817 -0.41 -42.37 31.26
N VAL A 818 0.55 -42.10 30.37
CA VAL A 818 1.93 -42.60 30.40
C VAL A 818 2.80 -41.91 31.47
N MET A 819 2.43 -40.73 31.96
CA MET A 819 3.13 -40.11 33.11
C MET A 819 2.58 -40.56 34.48
N LYS A 820 1.44 -41.26 34.56
CA LYS A 820 0.87 -41.72 35.84
C LYS A 820 1.36 -43.11 36.27
N LYS A 821 2.04 -43.84 35.39
CA LYS A 821 2.62 -45.17 35.67
C LYS A 821 3.97 -45.30 34.97
N GLY A 822 5.01 -44.70 35.54
CA GLY A 822 6.42 -44.93 35.17
C GLY A 822 6.68 -44.94 33.67
N GLY A 823 6.75 -43.76 33.04
CA GLY A 823 7.14 -43.62 31.63
C GLY A 823 8.55 -44.18 31.34
N VAL A 824 8.99 -44.06 30.09
CA VAL A 824 10.30 -44.41 29.47
C VAL A 824 11.60 -44.24 30.30
N PHE A 825 11.55 -43.64 31.49
CA PHE A 825 12.63 -43.63 32.49
C PHE A 825 12.41 -44.59 33.66
N SER A 826 11.52 -45.58 33.52
CA SER A 826 11.31 -46.59 34.54
C SER A 826 12.52 -47.53 34.61
N ALA A 827 12.90 -47.90 35.83
CA ALA A 827 14.02 -48.80 36.11
C ALA A 827 13.88 -50.16 35.40
N GLU A 828 12.66 -50.61 35.11
CA GLU A 828 12.44 -51.86 34.36
C GLU A 828 12.72 -51.70 32.86
N PHE A 829 12.33 -50.56 32.28
CA PHE A 829 12.59 -50.26 30.87
C PHE A 829 14.08 -50.08 30.59
N LEU A 830 14.79 -49.37 31.49
CA LEU A 830 16.24 -49.18 31.39
C LEU A 830 17.03 -50.50 31.47
N LYS A 831 16.55 -51.51 32.22
CA LYS A 831 17.20 -52.84 32.31
C LYS A 831 17.14 -53.63 30.99
N VAL A 832 16.20 -53.32 30.10
CA VAL A 832 16.08 -53.99 28.78
C VAL A 832 16.75 -53.16 27.68
N VAL A 833 16.61 -51.84 27.74
CA VAL A 833 17.07 -50.96 26.66
C VAL A 833 18.59 -50.77 26.64
N ILE A 834 19.26 -50.66 27.80
CA ILE A 834 20.72 -50.48 27.83
C ILE A 834 21.45 -51.73 27.28
N PRO A 835 21.14 -52.97 27.70
CA PRO A 835 21.79 -54.14 27.12
C PRO A 835 21.49 -54.32 25.63
N SER A 836 20.27 -54.02 25.16
CA SER A 836 19.95 -54.14 23.73
C SER A 836 20.74 -53.15 22.85
N LEU A 837 20.94 -51.91 23.34
CA LEU A 837 21.79 -50.92 22.68
C LEU A 837 23.26 -51.37 22.64
N LEU A 838 23.75 -51.98 23.72
CA LEU A 838 25.13 -52.48 23.80
C LEU A 838 25.36 -53.63 22.81
N ILE A 839 24.41 -54.57 22.73
CA ILE A 839 24.46 -55.69 21.78
C ILE A 839 24.40 -55.18 20.32
N SER A 840 23.56 -54.18 20.05
CA SER A 840 23.47 -53.57 18.71
C SER A 840 24.80 -52.96 18.27
N HIS A 841 25.49 -52.26 19.18
CA HIS A 841 26.78 -51.66 18.88
C HIS A 841 27.88 -52.69 18.69
N ILE A 842 27.89 -53.79 19.46
CA ILE A 842 28.84 -54.89 19.26
C ILE A 842 28.62 -55.58 17.91
N LEU A 843 27.36 -55.81 17.51
CA LEU A 843 27.04 -56.38 16.20
C LEU A 843 27.45 -55.46 15.06
N ALA A 844 27.19 -54.16 15.16
CA ALA A 844 27.59 -53.19 14.16
C ALA A 844 29.12 -53.11 14.01
N LEU A 845 29.85 -53.15 15.12
CA LEU A 845 31.32 -53.14 15.11
C LEU A 845 31.89 -54.45 14.54
N GLY A 846 31.28 -55.59 14.89
CA GLY A 846 31.66 -56.90 14.36
C GLY A 846 31.43 -57.03 12.86
N ILE A 847 30.28 -56.55 12.38
CA ILE A 847 29.95 -56.53 10.95
C ILE A 847 30.88 -55.56 10.21
N GLY A 848 31.17 -54.38 10.77
CA GLY A 848 32.12 -53.43 10.18
C GLY A 848 33.53 -53.99 10.03
N VAL A 849 34.03 -54.71 11.05
CA VAL A 849 35.36 -55.35 11.00
C VAL A 849 35.38 -56.51 9.99
N TYR A 850 34.29 -57.27 9.89
CA TYR A 850 34.15 -58.36 8.93
C TYR A 850 34.19 -57.84 7.48
N ILE A 851 33.43 -56.78 7.20
CA ILE A 851 33.41 -56.12 5.88
C ILE A 851 34.77 -55.49 5.57
N GLY A 852 35.40 -54.80 6.53
CA GLY A 852 36.74 -54.23 6.37
C GLY A 852 37.82 -55.27 6.03
N LYS A 853 37.80 -56.43 6.71
CA LYS A 853 38.74 -57.53 6.42
C LYS A 853 38.48 -58.18 5.05
N ARG A 854 37.22 -58.27 4.62
CA ARG A 854 36.85 -58.79 3.30
C ARG A 854 37.27 -57.85 2.17
N ILE A 855 37.24 -56.54 2.39
CA ILE A 855 37.72 -55.56 1.40
C ILE A 855 39.25 -55.54 1.34
N ALA A 856 39.95 -55.69 2.47
CA ALA A 856 41.42 -55.72 2.52
C ALA A 856 42.07 -57.01 1.96
N LEU A 857 41.30 -58.09 1.77
CA LEU A 857 41.77 -59.37 1.20
C LEU A 857 41.43 -59.54 -0.29
N ALA A 858 40.84 -58.54 -0.96
CA ALA A 858 40.57 -58.64 -2.40
C ALA A 858 41.85 -58.30 -3.20
N PRO A 859 42.44 -59.24 -3.96
CA PRO A 859 43.62 -58.97 -4.78
C PRO A 859 43.22 -58.16 -6.01
N THR A 860 43.86 -57.01 -6.13
CA THR A 860 44.12 -56.27 -7.38
C THR A 860 44.60 -57.24 -8.47
N SER A 861 43.76 -57.47 -9.47
CA SER A 861 44.11 -58.14 -10.72
C SER A 861 43.42 -57.41 -11.88
N ILE A 862 44.12 -56.45 -12.49
CA ILE A 862 44.54 -56.41 -13.91
C ILE A 862 43.50 -56.99 -14.88
N TYR A 863 42.78 -56.11 -15.57
CA TYR A 863 42.92 -55.83 -17.02
C TYR A 863 42.07 -54.62 -17.39
#